data_AF-A0A7K7UZD2-F1
#
_entry.id   AF-A0A7K7UZD2-F1
#
_cell.length_a   1.000
_cell.length_b   1.000
_cell.length_c   1.000
_cell.angle_alpha   90.00
_cell.angle_beta   90.00
_cell.angle_gamma   90.00
#
_symmetry.space_group_name_H-M   'P 1'
#
loop_
_entity.id
_entity.type
_entity.pdbx_description
1 polymer ?
#
loop_
_entity_poly.entity_id
_entity_poly.type
_entity_poly.pdbx_seq_one_letter_code
_entity_poly.pdbx_strand_id
1 'polypeptide(L)'
;QGSLLFLGGNEVKSSAVVKYSSAPPQAAFARLQEKTDLKLPPANWLRESAKLGPAGTTILGNNKKSKPFSSFGMAYDFIDSVGNDVDVVSDSENIKKLLKIPYSKSHVSMAVHRIGRTLLLDELDIQELFMRSSQTGDWTWLKEFYQRLIDQKWQRKKKSKEHWYQKAILSKFLYYSINGDGAAQPVPSTSKQHQDSPVSGGSDEAGQASWPAPFEMPSSISEDPGASNQESVPLEPSYIVGHVASAPKEQNLTTLFNDGENSQGLKNDFVRNILWTFEDIHMLVGSNMPIFGGGRYPAVSLRLRDNNKPINVLTGIDYWLDNLICNVPELVMCFHVNGIVQKYEMIKTEDIPNLENSNFSTKVIKDIAQNILSFLKSNCTKEGHTYWLFKASGSDIVKLYDLTTLCEETEDKYQNPFTMPVAILLYKVACNMMLKKNQNKKHYGTIRTLLLNCLKLLDNGRHPQIIASANYMLSELFQLDEPKKEDGADFPINVNSDESYSEEEEEMPDSDENGSYSNSSDPPDDNKAVAIIKSVGELSVPEKYKSVHRIRPSCAFPVCHGTEERCRLVLSYVLEGLKSVDSSIKKEGDLPAADPSTPIPLKYEDESNSGGPDCLEKQMALFLDKMGSFPKGQHCSLSGMIPGSWQYKMKLQLILKSSKAYYVLSDAALSLQKYGRALRYIKLALQCHDTYCCLCASMLPEVLVFLCQCLTLCGDTQLMLAQNANNRAAYLEELNYQTKEDQEILHSLHRESSCQVFSWATDLSTDLECQLSVSCKCYEAAYEILLFSNLKNQNPEQHIQVLKRMGNIRNEIGVFYMNQAAAVQTERVVSKNVSTAEQQLWKKSFSCFEKGIQNFESIDDATNAALLLCNTGRLMRICAQAHCAAEGDFKREFSPEEALYYNKAIDYYLKALRSLAKRERHPAVWDSVNWELSTTYFTMATLQQDYAPLSRKAQEQIEKEVSEAMMKSLKYCDVDTVSPRQPLCQYRAATIHHRLASMYHSCLRNQVGDEHLRKQHRVLADLHYSKAVRLFQLLKDAPCEFLRVQLERVAFAEFQMASQNSNAGKLKTLFGALDVVVKTKCAFQLIRKELAAECEQLSKDKSNAENTTSNDSSTGLNKEEVLKLLSIFESRMSFLLLQSVKLLTSTKKKTGVINEEEEVLKTNRRVYSLLLRATANRSTTLLERVELILNLLDQLTQSGEASNAGTH
;
A
#
# COMPACT_ATOMS: atom_id res chain seq x y z
N GLN A 1 23.40 42.35 23.22
CA GLN A 1 23.91 43.37 24.15
C GLN A 1 24.41 44.55 23.31
N GLY A 2 24.01 45.80 23.55
CA GLY A 2 22.92 46.29 24.39
C GLY A 2 22.05 47.27 23.59
N SER A 3 20.73 47.24 23.81
CA SER A 3 19.81 48.21 23.22
C SER A 3 19.54 49.30 24.26
N LEU A 4 19.81 50.55 23.92
CA LEU A 4 19.41 51.68 24.75
C LEU A 4 17.92 51.91 24.53
N LEU A 5 17.11 51.74 25.58
CA LEU A 5 15.67 51.99 25.54
C LEU A 5 15.40 53.49 25.36
N PHE A 6 15.07 53.91 24.14
CA PHE A 6 14.37 55.17 23.89
C PHE A 6 12.85 54.92 23.86
N LEU A 7 12.13 55.63 24.72
CA LEU A 7 10.67 55.61 24.78
C LEU A 7 10.07 56.41 23.61
N GLY A 8 9.73 55.71 22.52
CA GLY A 8 9.12 56.28 21.31
C GLY A 8 7.85 55.54 20.87
N GLY A 9 6.79 55.59 21.68
CA GLY A 9 5.57 54.77 21.51
C GLY A 9 4.64 55.11 20.33
N ASN A 10 5.16 55.62 19.21
CA ASN A 10 4.38 56.10 18.05
C ASN A 10 4.75 55.49 16.69
N GLU A 11 5.80 54.68 16.60
CA GLU A 11 6.23 54.08 15.34
C GLU A 11 5.46 52.80 14.99
N VAL A 12 5.04 52.71 13.72
CA VAL A 12 4.39 51.53 13.14
C VAL A 12 5.47 50.60 12.60
N LYS A 13 5.42 49.32 12.99
CA LYS A 13 6.38 48.31 12.55
C LYS A 13 6.13 47.95 11.08
N SER A 14 7.13 48.14 10.24
CA SER A 14 7.09 47.80 8.82
C SER A 14 8.41 47.14 8.42
N SER A 15 8.35 46.01 7.71
CA SER A 15 9.51 45.38 7.10
C SER A 15 9.18 44.92 5.68
N ALA A 16 10.09 45.11 4.73
CA ALA A 16 9.87 44.72 3.34
C ALA A 16 11.09 43.98 2.78
N VAL A 17 10.85 42.80 2.22
CA VAL A 17 11.87 41.90 1.65
C VAL A 17 11.59 41.71 0.15
N VAL A 18 12.52 42.15 -0.70
CA VAL A 18 12.38 41.99 -2.15
C VAL A 18 12.56 40.52 -2.53
N LYS A 19 11.52 39.90 -3.09
CA LYS A 19 11.53 38.52 -3.61
C LYS A 19 12.04 38.46 -5.05
N TYR A 20 11.71 39.46 -5.85
CA TYR A 20 12.15 39.59 -7.24
C TYR A 20 12.32 41.06 -7.61
N SER A 21 13.30 41.35 -8.47
CA SER A 21 13.45 42.66 -9.10
C SER A 21 14.02 42.51 -10.51
N SER A 22 13.37 43.12 -11.49
CA SER A 22 13.95 43.36 -12.84
C SER A 22 14.77 44.64 -12.90
N ALA A 23 14.86 45.40 -11.80
CA ALA A 23 15.46 46.72 -11.79
C ALA A 23 16.99 46.66 -11.94
N PRO A 24 17.61 47.58 -12.69
CA PRO A 24 19.05 47.72 -12.71
C PRO A 24 19.58 48.07 -11.30
N PRO A 25 20.89 47.86 -11.04
CA PRO A 25 21.53 48.33 -9.82
C PRO A 25 21.18 49.80 -9.55
N GLN A 26 20.94 50.15 -8.28
CA GLN A 26 20.55 51.51 -7.91
C GLN A 26 21.55 52.51 -8.50
N ALA A 27 21.02 53.43 -9.29
CA ALA A 27 21.78 54.50 -9.91
C ALA A 27 21.73 55.75 -9.02
N ALA A 28 22.83 56.49 -8.97
CA ALA A 28 22.81 57.87 -8.47
C ALA A 28 21.90 58.71 -9.38
N PHE A 29 20.98 59.48 -8.80
CA PHE A 29 20.14 60.39 -9.56
C PHE A 29 20.89 61.69 -9.85
N ALA A 30 20.71 62.25 -11.05
CA ALA A 30 21.20 63.57 -11.38
C ALA A 30 20.26 64.64 -10.77
N ARG A 31 20.77 65.41 -9.81
CA ARG A 31 20.09 66.60 -9.28
C ARG A 31 20.12 67.69 -10.33
N LEU A 32 18.95 68.15 -10.78
CA LEU A 32 18.83 69.27 -11.71
C LEU A 32 19.25 70.57 -11.05
N GLN A 33 19.82 71.48 -11.84
CA GLN A 33 20.13 72.83 -11.39
C GLN A 33 18.84 73.61 -11.15
N GLU A 34 18.90 74.55 -10.20
CA GLU A 34 17.83 75.51 -9.99
C GLU A 34 17.65 76.36 -11.26
N LYS A 35 16.40 76.66 -11.64
CA LYS A 35 16.00 77.30 -12.89
C LYS A 35 16.07 76.43 -14.17
N THR A 36 16.26 75.11 -14.08
CA THR A 36 16.00 74.20 -15.23
C THR A 36 14.51 74.20 -15.61
N ASP A 37 14.19 74.41 -16.89
CA ASP A 37 12.81 74.36 -17.41
C ASP A 37 12.43 72.95 -17.91
N LEU A 38 11.59 72.25 -17.14
CA LEU A 38 11.06 70.92 -17.47
C LEU A 38 9.99 70.94 -18.57
N LYS A 39 9.62 72.09 -19.13
CA LYS A 39 8.80 72.15 -20.37
C LYS A 39 9.60 71.70 -21.57
N LEU A 40 10.91 71.95 -21.60
CA LEU A 40 11.78 71.50 -22.67
C LEU A 40 11.95 69.97 -22.62
N PRO A 41 11.81 69.25 -23.74
CA PRO A 41 12.10 67.81 -23.77
C PRO A 41 13.63 67.57 -23.80
N PRO A 42 14.15 66.57 -23.07
CA PRO A 42 15.50 66.06 -23.27
C PRO A 42 15.79 65.71 -24.75
N ALA A 43 17.05 65.81 -25.19
CA ALA A 43 17.43 65.57 -26.59
C ALA A 43 17.03 64.17 -27.13
N ASN A 44 16.92 63.18 -26.24
CA ASN A 44 16.52 61.80 -26.55
C ASN A 44 15.12 61.42 -26.00
N TRP A 45 14.30 62.41 -25.62
CA TRP A 45 12.98 62.25 -24.98
C TRP A 45 11.98 61.35 -25.72
N LEU A 46 12.10 61.27 -27.05
CA LEU A 46 11.22 60.50 -27.94
C LEU A 46 11.92 59.32 -28.63
N ARG A 47 13.18 59.02 -28.28
CA ARG A 47 13.93 57.87 -28.84
C ARG A 47 13.99 56.73 -27.83
N GLU A 48 13.74 55.51 -28.28
CA GLU A 48 13.99 54.30 -27.48
C GLU A 48 15.48 54.19 -27.15
N SER A 49 15.84 54.52 -25.91
CA SER A 49 17.21 54.40 -25.42
C SER A 49 17.42 53.02 -24.80
N ALA A 50 18.51 52.34 -25.17
CA ALA A 50 18.81 50.97 -24.75
C ALA A 50 19.02 50.76 -23.24
N LYS A 51 18.99 51.83 -22.43
CA LYS A 51 19.11 51.81 -20.96
C LYS A 51 17.78 51.98 -20.20
N LEU A 52 16.69 52.33 -20.88
CA LEU A 52 15.45 52.78 -20.21
C LEU A 52 14.15 52.24 -20.85
N GLY A 53 14.23 51.63 -22.03
CA GLY A 53 13.10 50.98 -22.70
C GLY A 53 11.85 51.85 -22.78
N PRO A 54 10.65 51.24 -22.71
CA PRO A 54 9.37 51.94 -22.55
C PRO A 54 9.14 52.56 -21.17
N ALA A 55 10.11 52.57 -20.23
CA ALA A 55 9.86 53.04 -18.86
C ALA A 55 9.53 54.55 -18.80
N GLY A 56 10.09 55.34 -19.73
CA GLY A 56 9.74 56.77 -19.90
C GLY A 56 8.29 57.01 -20.37
N THR A 57 7.65 56.00 -20.98
CA THR A 57 6.25 56.06 -21.45
C THR A 57 5.28 55.30 -20.55
N THR A 58 5.71 54.36 -19.70
CA THR A 58 4.84 53.70 -18.70
C THR A 58 4.58 54.56 -17.46
N ILE A 59 5.48 55.48 -17.08
CA ILE A 59 5.13 56.59 -16.16
C ILE A 59 3.99 57.45 -16.76
N LEU A 60 3.97 57.56 -18.09
CA LEU A 60 2.89 58.18 -18.86
C LEU A 60 1.65 57.28 -19.04
N GLY A 61 1.61 56.09 -18.43
CA GLY A 61 0.44 55.24 -18.13
C GLY A 61 -0.70 55.35 -19.12
N ASN A 62 -0.45 54.96 -20.37
CA ASN A 62 -1.42 55.02 -21.46
C ASN A 62 -1.11 54.02 -22.60
N ASN A 63 -0.70 52.79 -22.25
CA ASN A 63 -0.83 51.63 -23.14
C ASN A 63 -1.97 50.76 -22.62
N LYS A 64 -2.95 50.45 -23.48
CA LYS A 64 -4.10 49.55 -23.18
C LYS A 64 -3.72 48.07 -23.27
N LYS A 65 -2.46 47.73 -23.05
CA LYS A 65 -1.92 46.36 -23.10
C LYS A 65 -0.89 46.25 -21.96
N SER A 66 -1.12 45.29 -21.08
CA SER A 66 -0.50 45.01 -19.76
C SER A 66 -0.62 46.11 -18.68
N LYS A 67 -1.37 45.80 -17.61
CA LYS A 67 -1.03 46.27 -16.25
C LYS A 67 0.19 45.44 -15.81
N PRO A 68 1.24 46.03 -15.20
CA PRO A 68 2.48 45.30 -14.88
C PRO A 68 2.33 44.29 -13.74
N PHE A 69 1.29 44.44 -12.90
CA PHE A 69 0.96 43.53 -11.82
C PHE A 69 -0.50 43.09 -11.93
N SER A 70 -0.74 41.79 -11.83
CA SER A 70 -2.04 41.20 -11.51
C SER A 70 -1.84 40.26 -10.33
N SER A 71 -2.80 40.25 -9.41
CA SER A 71 -2.77 39.39 -8.23
C SER A 71 -2.61 37.90 -8.60
N PHE A 72 -3.28 37.43 -9.65
CA PHE A 72 -3.14 36.07 -10.17
C PHE A 72 -1.74 35.78 -10.71
N GLY A 73 -1.14 36.71 -11.46
CA GLY A 73 0.22 36.57 -12.00
C GLY A 73 1.26 36.46 -10.89
N MET A 74 1.19 37.34 -9.89
CA MET A 74 2.11 37.29 -8.74
C MET A 74 1.87 36.05 -7.87
N ALA A 75 0.62 35.63 -7.67
CA ALA A 75 0.30 34.39 -6.96
C ALA A 75 0.79 33.14 -7.72
N TYR A 76 0.89 33.21 -9.04
CA TYR A 76 1.45 32.16 -9.87
C TYR A 76 2.99 32.12 -9.79
N ASP A 77 3.65 33.27 -9.93
CA ASP A 77 5.11 33.39 -9.84
C ASP A 77 5.67 33.01 -8.45
N PHE A 78 4.90 33.28 -7.38
CA PHE A 78 5.29 33.00 -5.99
C PHE A 78 4.35 32.02 -5.29
N ILE A 79 3.92 30.99 -6.00
CA ILE A 79 2.96 29.98 -5.54
C ILE A 79 3.38 29.26 -4.24
N ASP A 80 4.67 29.31 -3.89
CA ASP A 80 5.21 28.85 -2.62
C ASP A 80 4.72 29.62 -1.39
N SER A 81 4.37 30.89 -1.56
CA SER A 81 3.98 31.79 -0.46
C SER A 81 2.45 31.88 -0.29
N VAL A 82 1.68 31.32 -1.23
CA VAL A 82 0.21 31.41 -1.28
C VAL A 82 -0.42 30.25 -0.50
N GLY A 83 -1.50 30.54 0.24
CA GLY A 83 -2.33 29.57 0.95
C GLY A 83 -2.02 29.46 2.45
N ASN A 84 -0.76 29.60 2.86
CA ASN A 84 -0.30 29.48 4.26
C ASN A 84 0.43 30.72 4.81
N ASP A 85 1.37 31.30 4.05
CA ASP A 85 2.37 32.25 4.60
C ASP A 85 2.02 33.74 4.36
N VAL A 86 1.12 34.03 3.42
CA VAL A 86 0.75 35.39 3.01
C VAL A 86 -0.75 35.61 3.14
N ASP A 87 -1.16 36.73 3.75
CA ASP A 87 -2.56 37.12 3.90
C ASP A 87 -3.13 37.75 2.63
N VAL A 88 -2.35 38.57 1.93
CA VAL A 88 -2.83 39.41 0.81
C VAL A 88 -1.84 39.44 -0.35
N VAL A 89 -2.33 39.31 -1.59
CA VAL A 89 -1.54 39.47 -2.82
C VAL A 89 -2.14 40.57 -3.70
N SER A 90 -1.41 41.66 -3.99
CA SER A 90 -1.96 42.80 -4.77
C SER A 90 -0.91 43.77 -5.32
N ASP A 91 -1.28 44.59 -6.31
CA ASP A 91 -0.52 45.80 -6.69
C ASP A 91 -0.51 46.82 -5.53
N SER A 92 0.65 47.44 -5.32
CA SER A 92 0.86 48.60 -4.44
C SER A 92 -0.22 49.67 -4.56
N GLU A 93 -0.65 50.02 -5.78
CA GLU A 93 -1.68 51.03 -6.00
C GLU A 93 -3.06 50.60 -5.44
N ASN A 94 -3.36 49.31 -5.41
CA ASN A 94 -4.62 48.79 -4.87
C ASN A 94 -4.60 48.80 -3.34
N ILE A 95 -3.49 48.40 -2.71
CA ILE A 95 -3.31 48.52 -1.26
C ILE A 95 -3.40 50.00 -0.84
N LYS A 96 -2.72 50.90 -1.55
CA LYS A 96 -2.82 52.35 -1.31
C LYS A 96 -4.25 52.87 -1.48
N LYS A 97 -5.00 52.43 -2.50
CA LYS A 97 -6.42 52.80 -2.67
C LYS A 97 -7.27 52.37 -1.47
N LEU A 98 -7.09 51.15 -0.97
CA LEU A 98 -7.80 50.65 0.22
C LEU A 98 -7.48 51.48 1.46
N LEU A 99 -6.21 51.70 1.78
CA LEU A 99 -5.82 52.47 2.98
C LEU A 99 -6.22 53.95 2.90
N LYS A 100 -6.39 54.51 1.69
CA LYS A 100 -6.89 55.88 1.46
C LYS A 100 -8.42 55.99 1.41
N ILE A 101 -9.19 54.90 1.57
CA ILE A 101 -10.66 54.90 1.51
C ILE A 101 -11.32 55.97 2.42
N PRO A 102 -10.92 56.15 3.71
CA PRO A 102 -11.52 57.16 4.60
C PRO A 102 -11.18 58.61 4.24
N TYR A 103 -10.02 58.81 3.62
CA TYR A 103 -9.54 60.14 3.22
C TYR A 103 -10.00 60.54 1.81
N SER A 104 -10.53 59.58 1.02
CA SER A 104 -10.86 59.79 -0.40
C SER A 104 -12.37 59.75 -0.69
N LYS A 105 -12.85 60.80 -1.35
CA LYS A 105 -14.18 60.84 -1.96
C LYS A 105 -14.25 60.11 -3.30
N SER A 106 -13.16 59.50 -3.78
CA SER A 106 -13.17 58.69 -5.01
C SER A 106 -14.05 57.46 -4.87
N HIS A 107 -14.50 56.93 -6.01
CA HIS A 107 -14.99 55.56 -6.07
C HIS A 107 -13.85 54.56 -5.81
N VAL A 108 -14.21 53.35 -5.38
CA VAL A 108 -13.35 52.16 -5.33
C VAL A 108 -14.12 50.99 -5.93
N SER A 109 -13.46 50.17 -6.74
CA SER A 109 -14.00 48.96 -7.37
C SER A 109 -12.87 47.94 -7.46
N MET A 110 -12.96 46.88 -6.64
CA MET A 110 -11.91 45.86 -6.56
C MET A 110 -12.51 44.47 -6.51
N ALA A 111 -11.90 43.53 -7.22
CA ALA A 111 -12.18 42.11 -7.09
C ALA A 111 -11.32 41.53 -5.96
N VAL A 112 -11.90 40.62 -5.20
CA VAL A 112 -11.29 39.94 -4.05
C VAL A 112 -11.51 38.44 -4.24
N HIS A 113 -10.46 37.68 -4.51
CA HIS A 113 -10.53 36.22 -4.71
C HIS A 113 -9.95 35.50 -3.50
N ARG A 114 -10.63 34.46 -2.99
CA ARG A 114 -10.15 33.69 -1.83
C ARG A 114 -9.53 32.36 -2.24
N ILE A 115 -8.25 32.17 -1.87
CA ILE A 115 -7.45 30.96 -2.13
C ILE A 115 -6.84 30.52 -0.78
N GLY A 116 -7.39 29.48 -0.15
CA GLY A 116 -6.99 29.08 1.20
C GLY A 116 -7.22 30.20 2.23
N ARG A 117 -6.13 30.63 2.87
CA ARG A 117 -6.09 31.78 3.80
C ARG A 117 -5.76 33.10 3.10
N THR A 118 -5.28 33.06 1.86
CA THR A 118 -4.78 34.23 1.12
C THR A 118 -5.90 34.91 0.32
N LEU A 119 -5.92 36.24 0.34
CA LEU A 119 -6.82 37.08 -0.44
C LEU A 119 -6.06 37.74 -1.60
N LEU A 120 -6.50 37.49 -2.83
CA LEU A 120 -5.97 38.14 -4.03
C LEU A 120 -6.83 39.37 -4.34
N LEU A 121 -6.20 40.53 -4.52
CA LEU A 121 -6.90 41.81 -4.74
C LEU A 121 -6.48 42.44 -6.06
N ASP A 122 -7.42 42.62 -6.99
CA ASP A 122 -7.21 43.31 -8.27
C ASP A 122 -8.22 44.44 -8.50
N GLU A 123 -7.85 45.43 -9.32
CA GLU A 123 -8.73 46.55 -9.67
C GLU A 123 -9.73 46.13 -10.75
N LEU A 124 -11.01 46.20 -10.41
CA LEU A 124 -12.11 45.84 -11.31
C LEU A 124 -12.58 47.07 -12.09
N ASP A 125 -11.99 47.32 -13.27
CA ASP A 125 -12.48 48.36 -14.20
C ASP A 125 -13.70 47.85 -14.97
N ILE A 126 -14.86 48.18 -14.41
CA ILE A 126 -16.17 47.80 -14.93
C ILE A 126 -16.44 48.42 -16.32
N GLN A 127 -15.82 49.56 -16.67
CA GLN A 127 -15.97 50.11 -18.03
C GLN A 127 -15.16 49.31 -19.05
N GLU A 128 -13.97 48.84 -18.69
CA GLU A 128 -13.18 47.97 -19.57
C GLU A 128 -13.91 46.65 -19.83
N LEU A 129 -14.51 46.06 -18.78
CA LEU A 129 -15.37 44.88 -18.91
C LEU A 129 -16.59 45.14 -19.81
N PHE A 130 -17.26 46.29 -19.70
CA PHE A 130 -18.39 46.63 -20.58
C PHE A 130 -18.01 46.92 -22.03
N MET A 131 -16.80 47.41 -22.28
CA MET A 131 -16.28 47.54 -23.64
C MET A 131 -15.98 46.16 -24.24
N ARG A 132 -15.42 45.24 -23.44
CA ARG A 132 -15.11 43.86 -23.86
C ARG A 132 -16.38 43.03 -24.07
N SER A 133 -17.38 43.14 -23.20
CA SER A 133 -18.67 42.45 -23.35
C SER A 133 -19.43 42.85 -24.61
N SER A 134 -19.33 44.12 -25.03
CA SER A 134 -19.97 44.58 -26.28
C SER A 134 -19.44 43.87 -27.55
N GLN A 135 -18.34 43.12 -27.42
CA GLN A 135 -17.74 42.32 -28.51
C GLN A 135 -17.96 40.80 -28.33
N THR A 136 -18.26 40.31 -27.12
CA THR A 136 -18.37 38.86 -26.83
C THR A 136 -19.74 38.38 -26.35
N GLY A 137 -20.63 39.28 -25.92
CA GLY A 137 -21.97 38.94 -25.41
C GLY A 137 -22.05 38.57 -23.93
N ASP A 138 -20.93 38.12 -23.33
CA ASP A 138 -20.82 37.85 -21.89
C ASP A 138 -21.15 39.09 -21.03
N TRP A 139 -21.49 38.94 -19.75
CA TRP A 139 -21.60 40.02 -18.74
C TRP A 139 -22.81 40.97 -18.82
N THR A 140 -23.84 40.66 -19.60
CA THR A 140 -25.08 41.45 -19.61
C THR A 140 -25.69 41.60 -18.21
N TRP A 141 -25.72 40.53 -17.42
CA TRP A 141 -26.21 40.54 -16.05
C TRP A 141 -25.44 41.51 -15.14
N LEU A 142 -24.11 41.52 -15.20
CA LEU A 142 -23.28 42.40 -14.35
C LEU A 142 -23.46 43.86 -14.75
N LYS A 143 -23.68 44.13 -16.04
CA LYS A 143 -24.02 45.46 -16.55
C LYS A 143 -25.37 45.94 -16.01
N GLU A 144 -26.40 45.11 -16.05
CA GLU A 144 -27.69 45.43 -15.45
C GLU A 144 -27.59 45.63 -13.93
N PHE A 145 -26.87 44.75 -13.23
CA PHE A 145 -26.65 44.84 -11.79
C PHE A 145 -25.96 46.15 -11.40
N TYR A 146 -24.86 46.49 -12.08
CA TYR A 146 -24.16 47.77 -11.90
C TYR A 146 -25.05 48.98 -12.21
N GLN A 147 -25.89 48.88 -13.24
CA GLN A 147 -26.80 49.95 -13.66
C GLN A 147 -27.99 50.12 -12.69
N ARG A 148 -28.39 49.07 -11.95
CA ARG A 148 -29.31 49.16 -10.80
C ARG A 148 -28.65 49.79 -9.56
N LEU A 149 -27.32 49.73 -9.44
CA LEU A 149 -26.57 50.24 -8.28
C LEU A 149 -26.14 51.71 -8.39
N ILE A 150 -26.21 52.33 -9.57
CA ILE A 150 -25.74 53.69 -9.81
C ILE A 150 -26.86 54.61 -10.32
N ASP A 151 -27.03 55.72 -9.61
CA ASP A 151 -27.91 56.82 -9.97
C ASP A 151 -27.50 57.42 -11.33
N GLN A 152 -28.45 57.66 -12.25
CA GLN A 152 -28.23 57.82 -13.70
C GLN A 152 -27.34 59.02 -14.14
N LYS A 153 -26.83 59.82 -13.21
CA LYS A 153 -26.04 61.05 -13.44
C LYS A 153 -24.53 60.83 -13.59
N TRP A 154 -24.04 59.59 -13.62
CA TRP A 154 -22.60 59.33 -13.72
C TRP A 154 -22.04 59.56 -15.14
N GLN A 155 -21.45 60.74 -15.35
CA GLN A 155 -20.65 61.08 -16.53
C GLN A 155 -19.16 61.17 -16.18
N ARG A 156 -18.30 60.61 -17.03
CA ARG A 156 -16.84 60.57 -16.82
C ARG A 156 -16.27 61.99 -16.84
N LYS A 157 -15.74 62.48 -15.72
CA LYS A 157 -14.90 63.70 -15.72
C LYS A 157 -13.72 63.45 -16.67
N LYS A 158 -13.68 64.14 -17.82
CA LYS A 158 -12.51 64.17 -18.70
C LYS A 158 -11.29 64.56 -17.86
N LYS A 159 -10.21 63.77 -17.90
CA LYS A 159 -8.95 64.12 -17.23
C LYS A 159 -8.52 65.49 -17.77
N SER A 160 -8.36 66.47 -16.88
CA SER A 160 -8.05 67.84 -17.26
C SER A 160 -6.77 67.92 -18.11
N LYS A 161 -6.70 68.91 -19.01
CA LYS A 161 -5.49 69.24 -19.78
C LYS A 161 -4.27 69.44 -18.83
N GLU A 162 -4.54 69.97 -17.64
CA GLU A 162 -3.60 70.12 -16.52
C GLU A 162 -3.00 68.79 -16.02
N HIS A 163 -3.81 67.72 -15.92
CA HIS A 163 -3.31 66.41 -15.47
C HIS A 163 -2.36 65.80 -16.51
N TRP A 164 -2.65 65.97 -17.80
CA TRP A 164 -1.74 65.53 -18.87
C TRP A 164 -0.44 66.34 -18.88
N TYR A 165 -0.54 67.64 -18.66
CA TYR A 165 0.60 68.54 -18.52
C TYR A 165 1.53 68.14 -17.36
N GLN A 166 0.97 67.92 -16.16
CA GLN A 166 1.72 67.47 -14.98
C GLN A 166 2.39 66.10 -15.19
N LYS A 167 1.70 65.15 -15.84
CA LYS A 167 2.24 63.82 -16.16
C LYS A 167 3.41 63.90 -17.14
N ALA A 168 3.34 64.79 -18.13
CA ALA A 168 4.42 65.03 -19.08
C ALA A 168 5.65 65.68 -18.41
N ILE A 169 5.46 66.66 -17.51
CA ILE A 169 6.56 67.28 -16.76
C ILE A 169 7.22 66.28 -15.80
N LEU A 170 6.44 65.50 -15.04
CA LEU A 170 6.96 64.47 -14.14
C LEU A 170 7.84 63.45 -14.88
N SER A 171 7.40 63.00 -16.05
CA SER A 171 8.18 62.04 -16.83
C SER A 171 9.46 62.67 -17.40
N LYS A 172 9.43 63.94 -17.85
CA LYS A 172 10.64 64.69 -18.29
C LYS A 172 11.65 64.83 -17.16
N PHE A 173 11.18 65.19 -15.98
CA PHE A 173 11.98 65.27 -14.76
C PHE A 173 12.67 63.93 -14.44
N LEU A 174 11.94 62.81 -14.47
CA LEU A 174 12.52 61.48 -14.21
C LEU A 174 13.59 61.11 -15.25
N TYR A 175 13.36 61.39 -16.54
CA TYR A 175 14.35 61.15 -17.60
C TYR A 175 15.62 62.00 -17.41
N TYR A 176 15.47 63.29 -17.10
CA TYR A 176 16.61 64.15 -16.76
C TYR A 176 17.38 63.62 -15.55
N SER A 177 16.69 63.13 -14.53
CA SER A 177 17.30 62.58 -13.31
C SER A 177 17.95 61.20 -13.47
N ILE A 178 17.57 60.40 -14.48
CA ILE A 178 18.19 59.09 -14.75
C ILE A 178 19.37 59.21 -15.72
N ASN A 179 19.27 60.02 -16.78
CA ASN A 179 20.22 59.97 -17.90
C ASN A 179 21.44 60.86 -17.74
N GLY A 180 21.41 61.86 -16.86
CA GLY A 180 22.61 62.43 -16.24
C GLY A 180 23.68 63.06 -17.14
N ASP A 181 23.36 63.57 -18.35
CA ASP A 181 24.14 64.68 -18.94
C ASP A 181 23.47 65.39 -20.15
N GLY A 182 23.84 66.65 -20.38
CA GLY A 182 23.91 67.23 -21.73
C GLY A 182 22.89 68.29 -22.22
N ALA A 183 21.74 68.56 -21.57
CA ALA A 183 20.72 69.44 -22.19
C ALA A 183 19.83 70.31 -21.26
N ALA A 184 20.12 70.40 -19.96
CA ALA A 184 19.31 71.19 -19.01
C ALA A 184 19.89 72.61 -18.80
N GLN A 185 19.85 73.47 -19.83
CA GLN A 185 20.34 74.86 -19.66
C GLN A 185 19.39 75.67 -18.75
N PRO A 186 19.92 76.39 -17.74
CA PRO A 186 19.12 77.30 -16.91
C PRO A 186 18.73 78.56 -17.69
N VAL A 187 17.54 79.10 -17.40
CA VAL A 187 17.05 80.33 -18.06
C VAL A 187 17.96 81.52 -17.71
N PRO A 188 18.58 82.23 -18.68
CA PRO A 188 19.43 83.38 -18.42
C PRO A 188 18.61 84.57 -17.91
N SER A 189 19.10 85.24 -16.86
CA SER A 189 18.47 86.44 -16.30
C SER A 189 18.78 87.67 -17.14
N THR A 190 17.81 88.18 -17.88
CA THR A 190 17.95 89.38 -18.72
C THR A 190 17.69 90.67 -17.96
N SER A 191 18.51 91.69 -18.20
CA SER A 191 18.38 93.03 -17.64
C SER A 191 18.65 94.11 -18.70
N LYS A 192 17.64 94.97 -18.95
CA LYS A 192 17.71 96.24 -19.72
C LYS A 192 18.04 96.11 -21.23
N GLN A 193 17.64 97.01 -22.13
CA GLN A 193 16.71 98.16 -22.12
C GLN A 193 16.23 98.47 -23.57
N HIS A 194 15.18 99.32 -23.68
CA HIS A 194 14.72 100.18 -24.80
C HIS A 194 15.75 100.55 -25.91
N GLN A 195 15.41 101.00 -27.14
CA GLN A 195 14.16 101.41 -27.84
C GLN A 195 14.41 101.26 -29.39
N ASP A 196 13.56 101.55 -30.39
CA ASP A 196 12.26 102.27 -30.48
C ASP A 196 11.36 101.73 -31.65
N SER A 197 10.64 102.63 -32.34
CA SER A 197 9.48 102.46 -33.26
C SER A 197 9.79 103.13 -34.65
N PRO A 198 8.87 103.32 -35.65
CA PRO A 198 7.39 103.10 -35.65
C PRO A 198 6.66 102.58 -36.94
N VAL A 199 5.48 101.95 -36.71
CA VAL A 199 4.15 102.10 -37.41
C VAL A 199 4.04 101.76 -38.93
N SER A 200 2.98 101.15 -39.50
CA SER A 200 1.56 100.85 -39.14
C SER A 200 1.14 99.41 -39.55
N GLY A 201 0.00 98.82 -39.17
CA GLY A 201 -1.02 99.15 -38.17
C GLY A 201 -2.28 98.26 -38.32
N GLY A 202 -2.92 97.89 -37.20
CA GLY A 202 -4.37 97.63 -37.13
C GLY A 202 -4.88 96.32 -36.48
N SER A 203 -5.76 96.48 -35.47
CA SER A 203 -6.67 95.48 -34.83
C SER A 203 -6.12 94.27 -34.05
N ASP A 204 -6.57 94.17 -32.78
CA ASP A 204 -6.53 93.00 -31.88
C ASP A 204 -7.42 91.84 -32.41
N GLU A 205 -7.39 90.59 -31.93
CA GLU A 205 -7.16 90.10 -30.56
C GLU A 205 -6.75 88.59 -30.52
N ALA A 206 -6.03 88.17 -29.48
CA ALA A 206 -5.85 86.76 -29.01
C ALA A 206 -5.41 85.65 -30.02
N GLY A 207 -4.15 85.67 -30.47
CA GLY A 207 -3.55 84.60 -31.30
C GLY A 207 -2.92 83.42 -30.52
N GLN A 208 -3.44 82.20 -30.71
CA GLN A 208 -2.78 80.95 -30.31
C GLN A 208 -1.52 80.68 -31.15
N ALA A 209 -0.42 80.25 -30.51
CA ALA A 209 0.70 79.62 -31.23
C ALA A 209 0.36 78.15 -31.54
N SER A 210 0.44 77.78 -32.81
CA SER A 210 -0.13 76.56 -33.40
C SER A 210 0.80 75.33 -33.35
N TRP A 211 0.18 74.15 -33.21
CA TRP A 211 0.79 72.87 -33.58
C TRP A 211 0.36 72.51 -35.01
N PRO A 212 1.25 72.05 -35.90
CA PRO A 212 0.86 71.59 -37.23
C PRO A 212 0.41 70.11 -37.22
N ALA A 213 -0.86 69.93 -37.62
CA ALA A 213 -1.36 69.07 -38.71
C ALA A 213 -1.05 67.55 -38.79
N PRO A 214 -1.93 66.74 -39.45
CA PRO A 214 -2.01 65.29 -39.26
C PRO A 214 -1.47 64.46 -40.44
N PHE A 215 -1.42 63.13 -40.27
CA PHE A 215 -1.20 62.16 -41.34
C PHE A 215 -2.47 61.38 -41.68
N GLU A 216 -2.74 61.23 -42.97
CA GLU A 216 -3.84 60.44 -43.55
C GLU A 216 -3.40 58.98 -43.81
N MET A 217 -4.39 58.09 -43.86
CA MET A 217 -4.25 56.71 -44.37
C MET A 217 -4.45 56.69 -45.89
N PRO A 218 -3.89 55.68 -46.58
CA PRO A 218 -4.62 55.04 -47.68
C PRO A 218 -4.70 53.51 -47.55
N SER A 219 -5.62 52.93 -48.31
CA SER A 219 -5.96 51.50 -48.35
C SER A 219 -5.86 50.93 -49.77
N SER A 220 -5.73 49.59 -49.86
CA SER A 220 -6.15 48.70 -50.98
C SER A 220 -5.55 48.87 -52.39
N ILE A 221 -5.09 47.76 -52.98
CA ILE A 221 -5.39 47.24 -54.35
C ILE A 221 -4.80 45.80 -54.49
N SER A 222 -5.15 45.06 -55.54
CA SER A 222 -5.38 43.60 -55.59
C SER A 222 -4.60 42.79 -56.67
N GLU A 223 -4.75 41.45 -56.60
CA GLU A 223 -4.67 40.42 -57.69
C GLU A 223 -3.31 39.97 -58.30
N ASP A 224 -2.88 38.74 -57.93
CA ASP A 224 -2.54 37.50 -58.72
C ASP A 224 -1.75 37.54 -60.08
N PRO A 225 -1.30 36.39 -60.67
CA PRO A 225 -1.03 35.02 -60.16
C PRO A 225 0.34 34.41 -60.63
N GLY A 226 0.64 33.13 -60.30
CA GLY A 226 1.52 32.27 -61.13
C GLY A 226 2.59 31.42 -60.40
N ALA A 227 2.74 30.15 -60.79
CA ALA A 227 3.54 29.13 -60.07
C ALA A 227 4.78 28.62 -60.83
N SER A 228 5.76 28.03 -60.11
CA SER A 228 6.52 26.84 -60.57
C SER A 228 7.37 26.21 -59.44
N ASN A 229 7.58 24.89 -59.53
CA ASN A 229 8.30 24.06 -58.54
C ASN A 229 9.81 24.00 -58.81
N GLN A 230 10.62 23.68 -57.79
CA GLN A 230 11.55 22.53 -57.86
C GLN A 230 12.10 22.09 -56.48
N GLU A 231 12.51 20.83 -56.41
CA GLU A 231 12.86 20.08 -55.20
C GLU A 231 14.34 20.22 -54.79
N SER A 232 14.65 19.97 -53.51
CA SER A 232 15.70 19.01 -53.11
C SER A 232 15.67 18.74 -51.60
N VAL A 233 16.01 17.51 -51.21
CA VAL A 233 15.88 16.94 -49.85
C VAL A 233 17.28 16.77 -49.20
N PRO A 234 17.49 16.22 -47.96
CA PRO A 234 18.40 16.84 -47.01
C PRO A 234 19.66 16.01 -46.67
N LEU A 235 20.55 16.56 -45.84
CA LEU A 235 21.68 15.86 -45.23
C LEU A 235 21.78 16.13 -43.71
N GLU A 236 21.37 15.13 -42.93
CA GLU A 236 21.96 14.78 -41.61
C GLU A 236 23.08 13.71 -41.83
N PRO A 237 23.77 13.12 -40.81
CA PRO A 237 23.82 13.39 -39.35
C PRO A 237 25.26 13.44 -38.75
N SER A 238 25.39 13.70 -37.44
CA SER A 238 26.20 12.94 -36.42
C SER A 238 26.45 13.81 -35.15
N TYR A 239 26.05 13.47 -33.92
CA TYR A 239 26.21 12.28 -33.02
C TYR A 239 27.43 12.30 -32.07
N ILE A 240 27.17 11.92 -30.80
CA ILE A 240 28.03 11.42 -29.68
C ILE A 240 28.10 12.37 -28.45
N VAL A 241 27.20 12.24 -27.43
CA VAL A 241 27.19 11.35 -26.21
C VAL A 241 27.96 11.91 -24.98
N GLY A 242 27.31 11.99 -23.80
CA GLY A 242 27.96 12.29 -22.51
C GLY A 242 27.06 12.50 -21.26
N HIS A 243 26.68 11.41 -20.58
CA HIS A 243 26.20 11.23 -19.17
C HIS A 243 26.72 12.26 -18.11
N VAL A 244 26.11 12.61 -16.95
CA VAL A 244 24.89 12.25 -16.14
C VAL A 244 24.60 13.39 -15.12
N ALA A 245 23.32 13.68 -14.78
CA ALA A 245 22.79 13.85 -13.40
C ALA A 245 21.49 14.70 -13.24
N SER A 246 20.46 14.08 -12.65
CA SER A 246 19.40 14.67 -11.78
C SER A 246 18.30 15.62 -12.32
N ALA A 247 17.11 15.47 -11.71
CA ALA A 247 15.88 16.27 -11.79
C ALA A 247 15.05 16.23 -13.11
N PRO A 248 13.86 15.58 -13.12
CA PRO A 248 12.92 15.68 -14.25
C PRO A 248 12.25 17.06 -14.25
N LYS A 249 12.47 17.85 -15.30
CA LYS A 249 11.73 19.09 -15.54
C LYS A 249 10.29 18.78 -15.95
N GLU A 250 9.35 19.55 -15.40
CA GLU A 250 7.97 19.59 -15.88
C GLU A 250 7.95 19.94 -17.38
N GLN A 251 7.15 19.22 -18.17
CA GLN A 251 6.96 19.51 -19.58
C GLN A 251 5.49 19.80 -19.90
N ASN A 252 5.20 21.11 -19.94
CA ASN A 252 4.37 21.77 -20.93
C ASN A 252 2.97 21.18 -21.18
N LEU A 253 2.09 21.53 -20.24
CA LEU A 253 0.69 21.79 -20.53
C LEU A 253 0.61 23.08 -21.37
N THR A 254 -0.01 23.04 -22.55
CA THR A 254 -0.05 24.18 -23.48
C THR A 254 -0.65 25.42 -22.80
N THR A 255 0.11 26.51 -22.80
CA THR A 255 -0.18 27.73 -22.05
C THR A 255 -1.37 28.49 -22.63
N LEU A 256 -2.57 28.24 -22.12
CA LEU A 256 -3.81 29.01 -22.38
C LEU A 256 -3.75 30.50 -21.95
N PHE A 257 -2.58 30.98 -21.53
CA PHE A 257 -2.28 32.39 -21.23
C PHE A 257 -1.06 32.94 -22.00
N ASN A 258 -0.49 32.20 -22.96
CA ASN A 258 0.47 32.78 -23.92
C ASN A 258 -0.27 33.45 -25.08
N ASP A 259 -0.72 34.69 -24.85
CA ASP A 259 -0.97 35.64 -25.94
C ASP A 259 0.38 36.03 -26.58
N GLY A 260 0.90 35.17 -27.47
CA GLY A 260 1.90 35.55 -28.48
C GLY A 260 3.38 35.48 -28.08
N GLU A 261 3.92 34.27 -27.89
CA GLU A 261 5.36 34.00 -28.09
C GLU A 261 5.72 34.05 -29.59
N ASN A 262 5.61 35.25 -30.18
CA ASN A 262 6.25 35.64 -31.44
C ASN A 262 6.25 37.18 -31.58
N SER A 263 6.66 37.87 -30.51
CA SER A 263 7.02 39.29 -30.58
C SER A 263 8.35 39.54 -29.85
N GLN A 264 9.34 40.02 -30.60
CA GLN A 264 10.60 40.52 -30.05
C GLN A 264 10.35 41.92 -29.46
N GLY A 265 10.66 42.12 -28.17
CA GLY A 265 10.53 43.40 -27.44
C GLY A 265 9.30 43.49 -26.52
N LEU A 266 9.28 44.20 -25.39
CA LEU A 266 10.22 45.18 -24.79
C LEU A 266 10.14 45.12 -23.23
N LYS A 267 11.11 45.69 -22.51
CA LYS A 267 11.33 45.48 -21.06
C LYS A 267 10.52 46.38 -20.11
N ASN A 268 10.25 45.88 -18.90
CA ASN A 268 9.76 46.63 -17.73
C ASN A 268 10.90 46.83 -16.70
N ASP A 269 11.57 47.99 -16.74
CA ASP A 269 12.90 48.17 -16.12
C ASP A 269 12.92 48.54 -14.61
N PHE A 270 11.78 48.60 -13.90
CA PHE A 270 11.76 48.91 -12.44
C PHE A 270 10.84 48.00 -11.59
N VAL A 271 10.36 46.90 -12.16
CA VAL A 271 9.39 46.00 -11.51
C VAL A 271 10.03 45.27 -10.32
N ARG A 272 9.34 45.27 -9.17
CA ARG A 272 9.70 44.52 -7.96
C ARG A 272 8.47 43.83 -7.36
N ASN A 273 8.67 42.61 -6.89
CA ASN A 273 7.71 41.88 -6.07
C ASN A 273 8.29 41.76 -4.66
N ILE A 274 7.54 42.24 -3.67
CA ILE A 274 8.03 42.51 -2.31
C ILE A 274 7.15 41.82 -1.30
N LEU A 275 7.74 41.03 -0.41
CA LEU A 275 7.07 40.52 0.77
C LEU A 275 7.11 41.63 1.85
N TRP A 276 5.99 42.34 2.01
CA TRP A 276 5.83 43.43 2.95
C TRP A 276 5.05 42.96 4.17
N THR A 277 5.65 43.03 5.35
CA THR A 277 4.97 42.84 6.63
C THR A 277 4.69 44.21 7.24
N PHE A 278 3.41 44.52 7.38
CA PHE A 278 2.93 45.74 8.02
C PHE A 278 2.26 45.35 9.32
N GLU A 279 2.92 45.63 10.45
CA GLU A 279 2.59 45.13 11.78
C GLU A 279 2.49 43.60 11.84
N ASP A 280 1.27 43.07 11.86
CA ASP A 280 0.91 41.65 11.94
C ASP A 280 0.35 41.09 10.62
N ILE A 281 0.35 41.90 9.55
CA ILE A 281 -0.22 41.55 8.24
C ILE A 281 0.91 41.25 7.25
N HIS A 282 0.89 40.05 6.65
CA HIS A 282 1.86 39.64 5.63
C HIS A 282 1.28 39.80 4.22
N MET A 283 1.89 40.66 3.40
CA MET A 283 1.44 40.98 2.04
C MET A 283 2.53 40.67 1.00
N LEU A 284 2.13 40.14 -0.16
CA LEU A 284 2.95 40.10 -1.37
C LEU A 284 2.51 41.23 -2.30
N VAL A 285 3.36 42.26 -2.43
CA VAL A 285 3.03 43.51 -3.10
C VAL A 285 3.91 43.73 -4.33
N GLY A 286 3.26 43.98 -5.46
CA GLY A 286 3.94 44.42 -6.69
C GLY A 286 4.13 45.94 -6.71
N SER A 287 5.33 46.42 -7.02
CA SER A 287 5.65 47.85 -7.15
C SER A 287 6.62 48.13 -8.30
N ASN A 288 6.31 49.13 -9.12
CA ASN A 288 7.16 49.62 -10.23
C ASN A 288 7.77 50.99 -9.90
N MET A 289 7.95 51.28 -8.60
CA MET A 289 8.47 52.56 -8.12
C MET A 289 9.97 52.72 -8.42
N PRO A 290 10.40 53.81 -9.07
CA PRO A 290 11.83 54.11 -9.21
C PRO A 290 12.47 54.36 -7.83
N ILE A 291 13.59 53.67 -7.57
CA ILE A 291 14.41 53.84 -6.36
C ILE A 291 15.83 54.16 -6.83
N PHE A 292 16.39 55.25 -6.31
CA PHE A 292 17.73 55.73 -6.60
C PHE A 292 18.63 55.52 -5.37
N GLY A 293 19.94 55.54 -5.54
CA GLY A 293 20.88 55.29 -4.43
C GLY A 293 22.14 54.58 -4.91
N GLY A 294 23.00 54.15 -3.98
CA GLY A 294 24.16 53.32 -4.28
C GLY A 294 25.49 53.87 -3.74
N GLY A 295 26.43 52.96 -3.45
CA GLY A 295 27.73 53.30 -2.90
C GLY A 295 27.65 53.76 -1.44
N ARG A 296 27.86 55.06 -1.20
CA ARG A 296 27.87 55.66 0.17
C ARG A 296 26.57 56.39 0.53
N TYR A 297 25.58 56.44 -0.37
CA TYR A 297 24.34 57.17 -0.18
C TYR A 297 23.17 56.21 0.08
N PRO A 298 22.22 56.57 0.98
CA PRO A 298 21.03 55.76 1.23
C PRO A 298 20.15 55.64 -0.02
N ALA A 299 19.27 54.64 -0.02
CA ALA A 299 18.26 54.52 -1.05
C ALA A 299 17.21 55.63 -0.88
N VAL A 300 16.87 56.31 -1.98
CA VAL A 300 15.93 57.44 -1.98
C VAL A 300 14.83 57.27 -3.02
N SER A 301 13.65 57.78 -2.71
CA SER A 301 12.58 58.01 -3.69
C SER A 301 12.60 59.43 -4.21
N LEU A 302 12.16 59.64 -5.45
CA LEU A 302 12.21 60.95 -6.10
C LEU A 302 10.79 61.40 -6.50
N ARG A 303 10.37 62.58 -6.03
CA ARG A 303 9.04 63.16 -6.35
C ARG A 303 9.15 64.58 -6.86
N LEU A 304 8.33 64.92 -7.84
CA LEU A 304 8.16 66.27 -8.37
C LEU A 304 6.89 66.91 -7.80
N ARG A 305 6.98 68.14 -7.29
CA ARG A 305 5.85 68.91 -6.74
C ARG A 305 5.84 70.36 -7.21
N ASP A 306 4.64 70.91 -7.33
CA ASP A 306 4.42 72.33 -7.56
C ASP A 306 4.59 73.08 -6.23
N ASN A 307 5.49 74.07 -6.17
CA ASN A 307 5.76 74.87 -4.98
C ASN A 307 4.53 75.67 -4.52
N ASN A 308 3.57 75.91 -5.42
CA ASN A 308 2.33 76.62 -5.10
C ASN A 308 1.21 75.69 -4.58
N LYS A 309 1.46 74.37 -4.45
CA LYS A 309 0.47 73.38 -4.01
C LYS A 309 0.99 72.62 -2.78
N PRO A 310 0.53 72.92 -1.56
CA PRO A 310 0.99 72.22 -0.36
C PRO A 310 0.66 70.73 -0.42
N ILE A 311 1.46 69.93 0.29
CA ILE A 311 1.26 68.49 0.42
C ILE A 311 -0.03 68.29 1.24
N ASN A 312 -1.07 67.74 0.63
CA ASN A 312 -2.28 67.36 1.35
C ASN A 312 -2.13 65.96 1.97
N VAL A 313 -2.94 65.65 2.99
CA VAL A 313 -2.95 64.35 3.69
C VAL A 313 -2.95 63.15 2.73
N LEU A 314 -3.78 63.18 1.67
CA LEU A 314 -3.82 62.11 0.66
C LEU A 314 -2.50 61.91 -0.09
N THR A 315 -1.73 62.98 -0.33
CA THR A 315 -0.37 62.90 -0.89
C THR A 315 0.61 62.35 0.13
N GLY A 316 0.58 62.83 1.38
CA GLY A 316 1.49 62.37 2.43
C GLY A 316 1.37 60.87 2.66
N ILE A 317 0.13 60.36 2.78
CA ILE A 317 -0.14 58.92 2.91
C ILE A 317 0.40 58.16 1.68
N ASP A 318 0.22 58.68 0.47
CA ASP A 318 0.70 58.03 -0.76
C ASP A 318 2.23 57.92 -0.79
N TYR A 319 2.94 58.97 -0.43
CA TYR A 319 4.41 59.00 -0.40
C TYR A 319 5.00 58.16 0.75
N TRP A 320 4.35 58.18 1.91
CA TRP A 320 4.73 57.36 3.07
C TRP A 320 4.55 55.86 2.78
N LEU A 321 3.38 55.45 2.26
CA LEU A 321 3.13 54.04 1.90
C LEU A 321 4.05 53.53 0.80
N ASP A 322 4.28 54.32 -0.26
CA ASP A 322 5.19 53.95 -1.34
C ASP A 322 6.63 53.70 -0.81
N ASN A 323 7.11 54.55 0.10
CA ASN A 323 8.41 54.37 0.73
C ASN A 323 8.43 53.15 1.68
N LEU A 324 7.39 52.93 2.49
CA LEU A 324 7.31 51.78 3.40
C LEU A 324 7.26 50.43 2.67
N ILE A 325 6.41 50.30 1.65
CA ILE A 325 6.29 49.09 0.81
C ILE A 325 7.64 48.76 0.17
N CYS A 326 8.40 49.77 -0.25
CA CYS A 326 9.68 49.59 -0.92
C CYS A 326 10.90 49.60 0.01
N ASN A 327 10.70 49.70 1.34
CA ASN A 327 11.75 49.88 2.35
C ASN A 327 12.76 51.00 2.03
N VAL A 328 12.24 52.17 1.66
CA VAL A 328 13.02 53.37 1.29
C VAL A 328 13.09 54.33 2.49
N PRO A 329 14.30 54.63 3.05
CA PRO A 329 14.43 55.47 4.24
C PRO A 329 14.19 56.96 3.98
N GLU A 330 14.40 57.47 2.76
CA GLU A 330 14.39 58.90 2.47
C GLU A 330 13.63 59.25 1.17
N LEU A 331 12.95 60.40 1.19
CA LEU A 331 12.24 61.01 0.07
C LEU A 331 12.96 62.30 -0.35
N VAL A 332 13.36 62.37 -1.61
CA VAL A 332 13.85 63.58 -2.26
C VAL A 332 12.70 64.25 -3.01
N MET A 333 12.29 65.42 -2.53
CA MET A 333 11.24 66.24 -3.15
C MET A 333 11.86 67.39 -3.97
N CYS A 334 11.61 67.39 -5.27
CA CYS A 334 11.93 68.48 -6.17
C CYS A 334 10.72 69.40 -6.31
N PHE A 335 10.85 70.66 -5.90
CA PHE A 335 9.83 71.69 -6.08
C PHE A 335 10.02 72.43 -7.40
N HIS A 336 8.93 72.74 -8.10
CA HIS A 336 8.92 73.56 -9.31
C HIS A 336 7.85 74.65 -9.27
N VAL A 337 7.99 75.70 -10.08
CA VAL A 337 6.91 76.64 -10.39
C VAL A 337 6.74 76.64 -11.90
N ASN A 338 5.54 76.31 -12.39
CA ASN A 338 5.24 76.21 -13.83
C ASN A 338 6.26 75.39 -14.64
N GLY A 339 6.76 74.27 -14.11
CA GLY A 339 7.80 73.43 -14.74
C GLY A 339 9.25 73.87 -14.50
N ILE A 340 9.50 75.03 -13.90
CA ILE A 340 10.86 75.50 -13.59
C ILE A 340 11.28 75.01 -12.20
N VAL A 341 12.35 74.20 -12.14
CA VAL A 341 12.93 73.66 -10.89
C VAL A 341 13.35 74.80 -9.95
N GLN A 342 12.92 74.73 -8.69
CA GLN A 342 13.20 75.72 -7.64
C GLN A 342 14.22 75.21 -6.62
N LYS A 343 13.88 74.15 -5.88
CA LYS A 343 14.70 73.57 -4.81
C LYS A 343 14.53 72.06 -4.72
N TYR A 344 15.49 71.41 -4.09
CA TYR A 344 15.41 70.01 -3.65
C TYR A 344 15.42 69.96 -2.12
N GLU A 345 14.57 69.11 -1.55
CA GLU A 345 14.42 68.90 -0.12
C GLU A 345 14.49 67.40 0.17
N MET A 346 15.29 66.99 1.16
CA MET A 346 15.35 65.60 1.61
C MET A 346 14.55 65.48 2.91
N ILE A 347 13.60 64.56 2.91
CA ILE A 347 12.65 64.32 4.00
C ILE A 347 12.76 62.84 4.33
N LYS A 348 13.00 62.47 5.59
CA LYS A 348 13.00 61.05 5.97
C LYS A 348 11.59 60.48 5.90
N THR A 349 11.45 59.18 5.64
CA THR A 349 10.15 58.50 5.61
C THR A 349 9.41 58.60 6.96
N GLU A 350 10.14 58.63 8.09
CA GLU A 350 9.58 58.84 9.44
C GLU A 350 8.96 60.24 9.65
N ASP A 351 9.44 61.27 8.94
CA ASP A 351 8.99 62.66 9.07
C ASP A 351 7.76 62.99 8.21
N ILE A 352 7.50 62.22 7.14
CA ILE A 352 6.40 62.47 6.18
C ILE A 352 5.02 62.66 6.86
N PRO A 353 4.61 61.84 7.86
CA PRO A 353 3.31 62.00 8.52
C PRO A 353 3.14 63.30 9.32
N ASN A 354 4.23 64.00 9.62
CA ASN A 354 4.25 65.22 10.44
C ASN A 354 4.41 66.51 9.61
N LEU A 355 4.51 66.41 8.27
CA LEU A 355 4.69 67.57 7.38
C LEU A 355 3.53 68.56 7.45
N GLU A 356 3.85 69.86 7.32
CA GLU A 356 2.88 70.94 7.31
C GLU A 356 1.80 70.74 6.22
N ASN A 357 0.53 70.90 6.60
CA ASN A 357 -0.66 70.65 5.77
C ASN A 357 -0.92 69.17 5.38
N SER A 358 -0.04 68.25 5.78
CA SER A 358 -0.15 66.82 5.50
C SER A 358 -0.23 65.94 6.76
N ASN A 359 -0.50 66.52 7.94
CA ASN A 359 -0.49 65.77 9.20
C ASN A 359 -1.51 64.59 9.20
N PHE A 360 -1.04 63.37 9.45
CA PHE A 360 -1.90 62.20 9.67
C PHE A 360 -1.32 61.24 10.70
N SER A 361 -2.22 60.53 11.42
CA SER A 361 -1.82 59.49 12.37
C SER A 361 -1.51 58.18 11.65
N THR A 362 -0.27 57.71 11.77
CA THR A 362 0.18 56.39 11.27
C THR A 362 -0.59 55.24 11.93
N LYS A 363 -0.98 55.38 13.21
CA LYS A 363 -1.83 54.43 13.94
C LYS A 363 -3.20 54.29 13.29
N VAL A 364 -3.82 55.39 12.86
CA VAL A 364 -5.11 55.32 12.15
C VAL A 364 -4.98 54.58 10.82
N ILE A 365 -3.86 54.71 10.10
CA ILE A 365 -3.62 53.90 8.87
C ILE A 365 -3.46 52.41 9.19
N LYS A 366 -2.83 52.06 10.33
CA LYS A 366 -2.81 50.69 10.86
C LYS A 366 -4.22 50.18 11.16
N ASP A 367 -5.02 50.95 11.91
CA ASP A 367 -6.40 50.59 12.27
C ASP A 367 -7.24 50.34 11.01
N ILE A 368 -7.10 51.19 9.98
CA ILE A 368 -7.76 51.02 8.67
C ILE A 368 -7.31 49.72 7.99
N ALA A 369 -6.01 49.40 7.99
CA ALA A 369 -5.48 48.17 7.41
C ALA A 369 -6.06 46.92 8.10
N GLN A 370 -6.01 46.89 9.44
CA GLN A 370 -6.50 45.78 10.26
C GLN A 370 -8.03 45.62 10.15
N ASN A 371 -8.79 46.73 10.17
CA ASN A 371 -10.25 46.71 10.03
C ASN A 371 -10.69 46.24 8.63
N ILE A 372 -10.08 46.75 7.55
CA ILE A 372 -10.38 46.30 6.18
C ILE A 372 -10.06 44.81 6.03
N LEU A 373 -8.88 44.36 6.49
CA LEU A 373 -8.50 42.96 6.38
C LEU A 373 -9.40 42.04 7.21
N SER A 374 -9.77 42.44 8.43
CA SER A 374 -10.68 41.68 9.30
C SER A 374 -12.09 41.62 8.71
N PHE A 375 -12.58 42.71 8.13
CA PHE A 375 -13.85 42.73 7.38
C PHE A 375 -13.80 41.79 6.16
N LEU A 376 -12.75 41.83 5.34
CA LEU A 376 -12.62 40.92 4.19
C LEU A 376 -12.47 39.46 4.62
N LYS A 377 -11.62 39.15 5.61
CA LYS A 377 -11.45 37.78 6.11
C LYS A 377 -12.73 37.19 6.71
N SER A 378 -13.54 38.01 7.40
CA SER A 378 -14.79 37.58 8.03
C SER A 378 -15.98 37.46 7.06
N ASN A 379 -16.02 38.21 5.97
CA ASN A 379 -17.15 38.20 5.02
C ASN A 379 -16.87 37.42 3.72
N CYS A 380 -15.62 37.34 3.25
CA CYS A 380 -15.25 36.51 2.11
C CYS A 380 -15.13 35.03 2.50
N THR A 381 -16.16 34.43 3.13
CA THR A 381 -16.03 33.13 3.84
C THR A 381 -15.79 31.93 2.93
N LYS A 382 -16.33 31.93 1.71
CA LYS A 382 -16.29 30.79 0.79
C LYS A 382 -14.99 30.78 0.01
N GLU A 383 -14.32 29.63 -0.03
CA GLU A 383 -13.09 29.43 -0.81
C GLU A 383 -13.41 29.24 -2.30
N GLY A 384 -12.58 29.80 -3.18
CA GLY A 384 -12.82 29.79 -4.62
C GLY A 384 -13.86 30.83 -5.11
N HIS A 385 -14.46 31.59 -4.20
CA HIS A 385 -15.38 32.67 -4.55
C HIS A 385 -14.63 33.95 -4.96
N THR A 386 -15.27 34.72 -5.83
CA THR A 386 -14.86 36.08 -6.20
C THR A 386 -15.85 37.08 -5.64
N TYR A 387 -15.36 38.01 -4.83
CA TYR A 387 -16.14 39.08 -4.23
C TYR A 387 -15.80 40.42 -4.89
N TRP A 388 -16.75 41.35 -4.91
CA TRP A 388 -16.58 42.71 -5.44
C TRP A 388 -16.76 43.74 -4.33
N LEU A 389 -15.66 44.39 -3.95
CA LEU A 389 -15.64 45.50 -3.01
C LEU A 389 -15.89 46.82 -3.77
N PHE A 390 -17.00 47.47 -3.46
CA PHE A 390 -17.47 48.67 -4.15
C PHE A 390 -17.78 49.83 -3.20
N LYS A 391 -17.28 51.02 -3.55
CA LYS A 391 -17.62 52.31 -2.93
C LYS A 391 -17.93 53.29 -4.04
N ALA A 392 -19.14 53.85 -4.05
CA ALA A 392 -19.50 54.88 -5.02
C ALA A 392 -18.77 56.22 -4.74
N SER A 393 -18.55 57.02 -5.78
CA SER A 393 -17.91 58.33 -5.63
C SER A 393 -18.76 59.25 -4.75
N GLY A 394 -18.17 59.82 -3.70
CA GLY A 394 -18.87 60.64 -2.71
C GLY A 394 -19.72 59.88 -1.69
N SER A 395 -19.86 58.55 -1.82
CA SER A 395 -20.53 57.70 -0.81
C SER A 395 -19.64 57.47 0.41
N ASP A 396 -20.27 57.39 1.57
CA ASP A 396 -19.68 56.95 2.85
C ASP A 396 -19.96 55.46 3.16
N ILE A 397 -20.60 54.73 2.24
CA ILE A 397 -20.91 53.30 2.38
C ILE A 397 -20.00 52.50 1.46
N VAL A 398 -19.37 51.45 1.99
CA VAL A 398 -18.64 50.42 1.22
C VAL A 398 -19.44 49.12 1.28
N LYS A 399 -19.62 48.48 0.13
CA LYS A 399 -20.36 47.21 -0.01
C LYS A 399 -19.45 46.14 -0.59
N LEU A 400 -19.64 44.90 -0.17
CA LEU A 400 -18.94 43.71 -0.66
C LEU A 400 -19.98 42.72 -1.18
N TYR A 401 -19.94 42.40 -2.46
CA TYR A 401 -20.88 41.49 -3.14
C TYR A 401 -20.21 40.16 -3.45
N ASP A 402 -20.86 39.01 -3.21
CA ASP A 402 -20.39 37.70 -3.68
C ASP A 402 -20.77 37.53 -5.17
N LEU A 403 -19.83 37.80 -6.09
CA LEU A 403 -20.10 37.71 -7.53
C LEU A 403 -20.28 36.25 -7.99
N THR A 404 -19.69 35.28 -7.28
CA THR A 404 -19.86 33.87 -7.64
C THR A 404 -21.30 33.44 -7.36
N THR A 405 -21.83 33.68 -6.15
CA THR A 405 -23.23 33.35 -5.85
C THR A 405 -24.24 34.19 -6.63
N LEU A 406 -23.96 35.48 -6.90
CA LEU A 406 -24.83 36.28 -7.79
C LEU A 406 -24.84 35.78 -9.25
N CYS A 407 -23.81 35.07 -9.71
CA CYS A 407 -23.79 34.45 -11.05
C CYS A 407 -24.55 33.12 -11.07
N GLU A 408 -24.58 32.37 -9.96
CA GLU A 408 -25.31 31.09 -9.83
C GLU A 408 -26.83 31.26 -9.92
N GLU A 409 -27.35 32.44 -9.55
CA GLU A 409 -28.78 32.82 -9.65
C GLU A 409 -29.21 33.20 -11.09
N THR A 410 -28.28 33.31 -12.04
CA THR A 410 -28.57 33.64 -13.45
C THR A 410 -28.64 32.38 -14.32
N GLU A 411 -29.41 32.43 -15.42
CA GLU A 411 -29.63 31.26 -16.29
C GLU A 411 -28.33 30.71 -16.90
N ASP A 412 -27.32 31.56 -17.13
CA ASP A 412 -26.00 31.19 -17.64
C ASP A 412 -24.93 31.09 -16.53
N LYS A 413 -24.84 29.92 -15.88
CA LYS A 413 -23.90 29.61 -14.77
C LYS A 413 -22.40 29.80 -15.07
N TYR A 414 -22.01 30.10 -16.31
CA TYR A 414 -20.61 30.10 -16.77
C TYR A 414 -20.09 31.48 -17.22
N GLN A 415 -20.80 32.58 -16.95
CA GLN A 415 -20.38 33.92 -17.37
C GLN A 415 -19.35 34.63 -16.44
N ASN A 416 -19.01 34.06 -15.27
CA ASN A 416 -17.96 34.63 -14.41
C ASN A 416 -16.56 34.27 -14.95
N PRO A 417 -15.73 35.24 -15.39
CA PRO A 417 -14.43 34.92 -16.00
C PRO A 417 -13.39 34.49 -14.97
N PHE A 418 -13.60 34.78 -13.69
CA PHE A 418 -12.65 34.56 -12.62
C PHE A 418 -12.70 33.12 -12.15
N THR A 419 -13.81 32.42 -12.39
CA THR A 419 -14.00 30.98 -12.16
C THR A 419 -12.83 30.16 -12.70
N MET A 420 -12.39 30.41 -13.93
CA MET A 420 -11.29 29.66 -14.57
C MET A 420 -9.90 29.97 -13.99
N PRO A 421 -9.43 31.23 -13.90
CA PRO A 421 -8.20 31.59 -13.19
C PRO A 421 -8.17 31.10 -11.73
N VAL A 422 -9.29 31.21 -11.01
CA VAL A 422 -9.39 30.74 -9.61
C VAL A 422 -9.27 29.22 -9.52
N ALA A 423 -10.00 28.47 -10.35
CA ALA A 423 -9.89 27.00 -10.38
C ALA A 423 -8.47 26.54 -10.71
N ILE A 424 -7.82 27.13 -11.73
CA ILE A 424 -6.43 26.84 -12.07
C ILE A 424 -5.49 27.15 -10.91
N LEU A 425 -5.67 28.28 -10.21
CA LEU A 425 -4.82 28.65 -9.09
C LEU A 425 -5.01 27.71 -7.88
N LEU A 426 -6.26 27.35 -7.53
CA LEU A 426 -6.57 26.35 -6.50
C LEU A 426 -5.87 25.01 -6.81
N TYR A 427 -5.99 24.54 -8.05
CA TYR A 427 -5.32 23.33 -8.55
C TYR A 427 -3.79 23.42 -8.39
N LYS A 428 -3.17 24.50 -8.86
CA LYS A 428 -1.70 24.62 -8.83
C LYS A 428 -1.14 24.81 -7.42
N VAL A 429 -1.85 25.52 -6.54
CA VAL A 429 -1.48 25.63 -5.11
C VAL A 429 -1.54 24.24 -4.46
N ALA A 430 -2.59 23.46 -4.74
CA ALA A 430 -2.68 22.06 -4.30
C ALA A 430 -1.54 21.18 -4.86
N CYS A 431 -1.17 21.30 -6.14
CA CYS A 431 0.00 20.61 -6.72
C CYS A 431 1.29 20.95 -5.94
N ASN A 432 1.56 22.24 -5.71
CA ASN A 432 2.78 22.66 -5.02
C ASN A 432 2.81 22.16 -3.56
N MET A 433 1.68 22.21 -2.87
CA MET A 433 1.55 21.63 -1.52
C MET A 433 1.75 20.11 -1.52
N MET A 434 1.36 19.39 -2.58
CA MET A 434 1.65 17.95 -2.74
C MET A 434 3.12 17.65 -3.07
N LEU A 435 3.81 18.51 -3.82
CA LEU A 435 5.25 18.34 -4.12
C LEU A 435 6.11 18.46 -2.86
N LYS A 436 5.68 19.25 -1.87
CA LYS A 436 6.28 19.32 -0.52
C LYS A 436 5.97 18.08 0.35
N LYS A 437 5.71 16.91 -0.28
CA LYS A 437 5.17 15.64 0.25
C LYS A 437 5.85 15.14 1.55
N ASN A 438 7.11 15.51 1.77
CA ASN A 438 7.92 15.08 2.92
C ASN A 438 7.71 15.91 4.21
N GLN A 439 6.95 17.01 4.18
CA GLN A 439 6.78 17.91 5.34
C GLN A 439 5.32 18.06 5.80
N ASN A 440 4.83 17.00 6.46
CA ASN A 440 3.61 16.90 7.28
C ASN A 440 2.29 16.52 6.57
N LYS A 441 1.72 15.37 6.98
CA LYS A 441 0.33 14.94 6.69
C LYS A 441 -0.73 15.98 7.12
N LYS A 442 -0.37 16.94 8.01
CA LYS A 442 -1.21 18.06 8.47
C LYS A 442 -1.88 18.88 7.35
N HIS A 443 -1.27 18.93 6.15
CA HIS A 443 -1.81 19.71 5.03
C HIS A 443 -2.81 18.96 4.14
N TYR A 444 -3.00 17.64 4.31
CA TYR A 444 -3.82 16.84 3.39
C TYR A 444 -5.30 17.27 3.37
N GLY A 445 -5.84 17.71 4.51
CA GLY A 445 -7.19 18.29 4.58
C GLY A 445 -7.33 19.54 3.73
N THR A 446 -6.36 20.47 3.81
CA THR A 446 -6.34 21.70 2.98
C THR A 446 -6.23 21.37 1.50
N ILE A 447 -5.32 20.46 1.11
CA ILE A 447 -5.14 20.03 -0.29
C ILE A 447 -6.45 19.41 -0.83
N ARG A 448 -7.12 18.55 -0.06
CA ARG A 448 -8.42 17.97 -0.42
C ARG A 448 -9.46 19.06 -0.67
N THR A 449 -9.57 20.06 0.22
CA THR A 449 -10.56 21.14 0.07
C THR A 449 -10.27 22.01 -1.15
N LEU A 450 -9.00 22.39 -1.39
CA LEU A 450 -8.57 23.13 -2.58
C LEU A 450 -8.95 22.39 -3.88
N LEU A 451 -8.70 21.08 -3.95
CA LEU A 451 -9.01 20.26 -5.13
C LEU A 451 -10.52 20.05 -5.32
N LEU A 452 -11.28 19.82 -4.26
CA LEU A 452 -12.75 19.72 -4.35
C LEU A 452 -13.40 21.04 -4.77
N ASN A 453 -12.89 22.19 -4.30
CA ASN A 453 -13.39 23.50 -4.70
C ASN A 453 -12.97 23.85 -6.14
N CYS A 454 -11.77 23.43 -6.58
CA CYS A 454 -11.39 23.47 -8.01
C CYS A 454 -12.40 22.68 -8.87
N LEU A 455 -12.70 21.43 -8.50
CA LEU A 455 -13.64 20.58 -9.26
C LEU A 455 -15.05 21.18 -9.34
N LYS A 456 -15.57 21.80 -8.27
CA LYS A 456 -16.88 22.48 -8.28
C LYS A 456 -16.96 23.68 -9.25
N LEU A 457 -15.83 24.36 -9.49
CA LEU A 457 -15.76 25.54 -10.35
C LEU A 457 -15.55 25.20 -11.82
N LEU A 458 -15.10 23.98 -12.14
CA LEU A 458 -14.80 23.57 -13.51
C LEU A 458 -16.02 22.93 -14.19
N ASP A 459 -16.16 23.19 -15.49
CA ASP A 459 -17.12 22.48 -16.32
C ASP A 459 -16.56 21.15 -16.84
N ASN A 460 -17.32 20.07 -16.65
CA ASN A 460 -16.95 18.70 -17.04
C ASN A 460 -16.72 18.52 -18.54
N GLY A 461 -17.35 19.35 -19.40
CA GLY A 461 -17.18 19.28 -20.85
C GLY A 461 -15.99 20.10 -21.37
N ARG A 462 -15.68 21.24 -20.73
CA ARG A 462 -14.67 22.19 -21.24
C ARG A 462 -13.25 21.94 -20.74
N HIS A 463 -13.06 21.37 -19.55
CA HIS A 463 -11.72 21.28 -18.91
C HIS A 463 -11.30 19.87 -18.42
N PRO A 464 -11.47 18.82 -19.24
CA PRO A 464 -11.28 17.42 -18.82
C PRO A 464 -9.87 17.12 -18.27
N GLN A 465 -8.83 17.79 -18.77
CA GLN A 465 -7.45 17.56 -18.32
C GLN A 465 -7.20 17.95 -16.87
N ILE A 466 -7.73 19.09 -16.43
CA ILE A 466 -7.56 19.57 -15.05
C ILE A 466 -8.40 18.69 -14.12
N ILE A 467 -9.62 18.34 -14.53
CA ILE A 467 -10.54 17.47 -13.76
C ILE A 467 -9.92 16.07 -13.57
N ALA A 468 -9.39 15.45 -14.62
CA ALA A 468 -8.72 14.16 -14.53
C ALA A 468 -7.51 14.22 -13.58
N SER A 469 -6.66 15.25 -13.70
CA SER A 469 -5.47 15.39 -12.85
C SER A 469 -5.80 15.74 -11.39
N ALA A 470 -6.85 16.52 -11.14
CA ALA A 470 -7.31 16.84 -9.80
C ALA A 470 -7.86 15.59 -9.09
N ASN A 471 -8.64 14.77 -9.80
CA ASN A 471 -9.13 13.49 -9.30
C ASN A 471 -7.98 12.49 -9.04
N TYR A 472 -6.99 12.40 -9.93
CA TYR A 472 -5.78 11.61 -9.68
C TYR A 472 -5.05 12.07 -8.40
N MET A 473 -4.85 13.38 -8.20
CA MET A 473 -4.26 13.92 -6.97
C MET A 473 -5.09 13.65 -5.71
N LEU A 474 -6.43 13.75 -5.78
CA LEU A 474 -7.32 13.37 -4.68
C LEU A 474 -7.16 11.90 -4.30
N SER A 475 -6.94 11.02 -5.29
CA SER A 475 -6.66 9.60 -5.07
C SER A 475 -5.26 9.35 -4.45
N GLU A 476 -4.30 10.25 -4.70
CA GLU A 476 -2.93 10.19 -4.15
C GLU A 476 -2.83 10.61 -2.67
N LEU A 477 -3.81 11.38 -2.15
CA LEU A 477 -3.87 11.70 -0.72
C LEU A 477 -4.10 10.46 0.16
N PHE A 478 -4.73 9.43 -0.41
CA PHE A 478 -4.93 8.13 0.21
C PHE A 478 -3.77 7.22 -0.18
N GLN A 479 -2.72 7.23 0.66
CA GLN A 479 -1.56 6.36 0.48
C GLN A 479 -2.01 4.89 0.60
N LEU A 480 -1.82 4.14 -0.48
CA LEU A 480 -2.14 2.70 -0.55
C LEU A 480 -0.93 1.82 -0.22
N ASP A 481 0.27 2.41 -0.20
CA ASP A 481 1.56 1.71 -0.11
C ASP A 481 2.17 1.73 1.31
N GLU A 482 1.44 2.17 2.36
CA GLU A 482 1.95 2.08 3.74
C GLU A 482 1.94 0.61 4.21
N PRO A 483 3.09 0.06 4.66
CA PRO A 483 3.13 -1.31 5.16
C PRO A 483 2.27 -1.45 6.42
N LYS A 484 1.57 -2.57 6.55
CA LYS A 484 0.92 -2.96 7.82
C LYS A 484 2.01 -2.93 8.90
N LYS A 485 1.85 -2.09 9.93
CA LYS A 485 2.60 -2.29 11.16
C LYS A 485 2.12 -3.62 11.72
N GLU A 486 2.99 -4.61 11.77
CA GLU A 486 2.73 -5.79 12.57
C GLU A 486 2.68 -5.34 14.03
N ASP A 487 1.53 -5.52 14.68
CA ASP A 487 1.39 -5.38 16.12
C ASP A 487 2.12 -6.57 16.78
N GLY A 488 3.45 -6.49 16.76
CA GLY A 488 4.35 -7.42 17.40
C GLY A 488 4.11 -7.41 18.91
N ALA A 489 3.85 -8.59 19.46
CA ALA A 489 3.54 -8.75 20.87
C ALA A 489 4.68 -8.26 21.78
N ASP A 490 4.38 -7.26 22.61
CA ASP A 490 4.91 -7.13 23.98
C ASP A 490 4.15 -6.04 24.75
N PHE A 491 2.93 -6.38 25.21
CA PHE A 491 2.32 -5.73 26.37
C PHE A 491 1.74 -6.80 27.30
N PRO A 492 2.08 -6.77 28.61
CA PRO A 492 1.74 -7.87 29.50
C PRO A 492 0.26 -7.87 29.86
N ILE A 493 -0.32 -9.07 29.86
CA ILE A 493 -1.68 -9.33 30.33
C ILE A 493 -1.79 -8.92 31.80
N ASN A 494 -2.72 -8.02 32.11
CA ASN A 494 -3.36 -8.00 33.42
C ASN A 494 -4.88 -7.92 33.25
N VAL A 495 -5.60 -8.66 34.10
CA VAL A 495 -7.02 -8.97 33.95
C VAL A 495 -7.83 -8.20 35.00
N ASN A 496 -9.04 -7.77 34.59
CA ASN A 496 -10.08 -7.06 35.36
C ASN A 496 -9.85 -5.57 35.67
N SER A 497 -10.61 -4.71 35.00
CA SER A 497 -11.73 -3.99 35.66
C SER A 497 -12.74 -3.46 34.65
N ASP A 498 -13.96 -3.24 35.13
CA ASP A 498 -15.05 -2.59 34.39
C ASP A 498 -14.85 -1.07 34.26
N GLU A 499 -15.77 -0.43 33.53
CA GLU A 499 -15.99 1.02 33.37
C GLU A 499 -15.09 1.84 32.40
N SER A 500 -15.78 2.38 31.39
CA SER A 500 -15.74 3.78 30.91
C SER A 500 -14.57 4.67 31.35
N TYR A 501 -13.69 5.06 30.40
CA TYR A 501 -13.10 6.40 30.44
C TYR A 501 -12.83 6.96 29.03
N SER A 502 -13.12 8.24 28.87
CA SER A 502 -12.81 9.08 27.70
C SER A 502 -11.54 9.89 27.99
N GLU A 503 -10.63 10.01 27.02
CA GLU A 503 -9.60 11.06 27.05
C GLU A 503 -9.62 11.84 25.74
N GLU A 504 -9.99 13.12 25.86
CA GLU A 504 -9.71 14.17 24.89
C GLU A 504 -8.30 14.70 25.20
N GLU A 505 -7.44 14.90 24.20
CA GLU A 505 -6.16 15.60 24.42
C GLU A 505 -6.41 17.12 24.55
N GLU A 506 -6.02 17.69 25.69
CA GLU A 506 -6.17 19.11 26.02
C GLU A 506 -5.28 20.02 25.16
N GLU A 507 -5.84 21.13 24.63
CA GLU A 507 -5.10 22.37 24.45
C GLU A 507 -5.65 23.41 25.45
N MET A 508 -4.77 23.88 26.34
CA MET A 508 -5.07 24.76 27.49
C MET A 508 -5.91 26.01 27.16
N PRO A 509 -6.91 26.36 27.99
CA PRO A 509 -7.55 27.67 27.96
C PRO A 509 -6.87 28.64 28.95
N ASP A 510 -6.22 29.69 28.46
CA ASP A 510 -5.86 30.84 29.31
C ASP A 510 -7.08 31.77 29.48
N SER A 511 -7.31 32.13 30.75
CA SER A 511 -8.44 32.92 31.26
C SER A 511 -8.43 34.38 30.80
N ASP A 512 -9.60 34.95 30.49
CA ASP A 512 -10.23 35.95 31.37
C ASP A 512 -11.68 36.29 30.99
N GLU A 513 -12.44 36.75 31.99
CA GLU A 513 -13.89 36.57 32.12
C GLU A 513 -14.82 37.54 31.36
N ASN A 514 -16.10 37.13 31.36
CA ASN A 514 -17.30 37.95 31.61
C ASN A 514 -17.90 38.80 30.47
N GLY A 515 -18.93 38.23 29.82
CA GLY A 515 -19.96 38.94 29.07
C GLY A 515 -21.25 38.10 29.03
N SER A 516 -22.34 38.60 29.62
CA SER A 516 -23.55 37.81 29.92
C SER A 516 -24.26 37.23 28.68
N TYR A 517 -24.69 35.96 28.78
CA TYR A 517 -25.62 35.34 27.84
C TYR A 517 -26.90 36.18 27.67
N SER A 518 -27.15 36.63 26.44
CA SER A 518 -28.48 37.01 25.98
C SER A 518 -28.99 35.89 25.08
N ASN A 519 -29.97 35.13 25.54
CA ASN A 519 -30.63 34.11 24.70
C ASN A 519 -31.50 34.81 23.65
N SER A 520 -30.97 34.99 22.44
CA SER A 520 -31.75 35.21 21.22
C SER A 520 -31.52 34.06 20.27
N SER A 521 -32.49 33.15 20.19
CA SER A 521 -32.50 32.03 19.25
C SER A 521 -32.92 32.51 17.86
N ASP A 522 -31.94 32.94 17.06
CA ASP A 522 -32.04 33.03 15.61
C ASP A 522 -30.82 32.31 14.99
N PRO A 523 -31.00 31.48 13.95
CA PRO A 523 -29.87 30.94 13.20
C PRO A 523 -29.12 32.07 12.48
N PRO A 524 -27.79 31.97 12.30
CA PRO A 524 -27.05 32.99 11.55
C PRO A 524 -27.58 33.07 10.12
N ASP A 525 -27.96 34.29 9.73
CA ASP A 525 -28.59 34.63 8.45
C ASP A 525 -27.55 34.69 7.31
N ASP A 526 -26.90 33.55 7.04
CA ASP A 526 -25.78 33.36 6.09
C ASP A 526 -26.15 33.62 4.62
N ASN A 527 -27.42 33.91 4.31
CA ASN A 527 -27.95 34.11 2.95
C ASN A 527 -27.79 35.54 2.41
N LYS A 528 -27.06 36.44 3.10
CA LYS A 528 -26.82 37.79 2.60
C LYS A 528 -25.60 37.83 1.68
N ALA A 529 -25.84 37.77 0.36
CA ALA A 529 -24.84 37.98 -0.70
C ALA A 529 -24.18 39.38 -0.72
N VAL A 530 -24.46 40.25 0.28
CA VAL A 530 -23.95 41.61 0.41
C VAL A 530 -23.56 41.91 1.86
N ALA A 531 -22.28 42.16 2.11
CA ALA A 531 -21.78 42.73 3.37
C ALA A 531 -21.55 44.25 3.23
N ILE A 532 -21.70 45.00 4.33
CA ILE A 532 -21.72 46.48 4.29
C ILE A 532 -20.94 47.10 5.46
N ILE A 533 -20.01 48.00 5.15
CA ILE A 533 -19.45 49.00 6.07
C ILE A 533 -20.35 50.23 6.00
N LYS A 534 -20.95 50.64 7.12
CA LYS A 534 -22.06 51.62 7.16
C LYS A 534 -21.57 53.06 7.06
N SER A 535 -20.38 53.34 7.59
CA SER A 535 -19.68 54.61 7.41
C SER A 535 -18.19 54.33 7.22
N VAL A 536 -17.50 55.10 6.39
CA VAL A 536 -16.06 54.89 6.19
C VAL A 536 -15.26 55.29 7.43
N GLY A 537 -15.79 56.19 8.26
CA GLY A 537 -15.20 56.54 9.56
C GLY A 537 -15.09 55.33 10.51
N GLU A 538 -15.87 54.27 10.29
CA GLU A 538 -15.80 53.02 11.07
C GLU A 538 -14.45 52.31 10.92
N LEU A 539 -13.75 52.48 9.79
CA LEU A 539 -12.44 51.88 9.54
C LEU A 539 -11.32 52.55 10.34
N SER A 540 -11.51 53.79 10.77
CA SER A 540 -10.53 54.58 11.54
C SER A 540 -10.62 54.36 13.05
N VAL A 541 -11.50 53.47 13.52
CA VAL A 541 -11.69 53.14 14.94
C VAL A 541 -10.94 51.86 15.28
N PRO A 542 -10.00 51.85 16.24
CA PRO A 542 -9.29 50.64 16.65
C PRO A 542 -10.23 49.47 16.97
N GLU A 543 -9.87 48.26 16.51
CA GLU A 543 -10.54 46.98 16.80
C GLU A 543 -12.05 46.91 16.51
N LYS A 544 -12.62 47.82 15.72
CA LYS A 544 -14.08 47.85 15.46
C LYS A 544 -14.58 46.58 14.76
N TYR A 545 -13.80 46.01 13.86
CA TYR A 545 -14.10 44.73 13.22
C TYR A 545 -13.27 43.63 13.88
N LYS A 546 -13.71 43.15 15.06
CA LYS A 546 -13.06 42.02 15.73
C LYS A 546 -13.11 40.77 14.85
N SER A 547 -11.97 40.08 14.75
CA SER A 547 -11.88 38.75 14.15
C SER A 547 -12.52 37.72 15.10
N VAL A 548 -13.86 37.68 15.13
CA VAL A 548 -14.64 36.75 15.98
C VAL A 548 -14.34 35.29 15.64
N HIS A 549 -13.86 35.04 14.43
CA HIS A 549 -13.44 33.73 13.99
C HIS A 549 -11.97 33.76 13.58
N ARG A 550 -11.10 33.15 14.40
CA ARG A 550 -10.04 32.31 13.80
C ARG A 550 -10.79 31.30 12.94
N ILE A 551 -10.84 31.52 11.62
CA ILE A 551 -11.38 30.54 10.69
C ILE A 551 -10.41 29.36 10.72
N ARG A 552 -10.57 28.45 11.70
CA ARG A 552 -10.22 27.04 11.54
C ARG A 552 -11.05 26.64 10.32
N PRO A 553 -10.43 26.41 9.14
CA PRO A 553 -11.16 25.73 8.09
C PRO A 553 -11.55 24.38 8.71
N SER A 554 -12.74 23.87 8.42
CA SER A 554 -13.03 22.45 8.67
C SER A 554 -12.29 21.60 7.63
N CYS A 555 -10.96 21.74 7.60
CA CYS A 555 -10.02 20.95 6.82
C CYS A 555 -9.66 19.67 7.58
N ALA A 556 -10.63 19.08 8.26
CA ALA A 556 -10.53 17.73 8.77
C ALA A 556 -10.39 16.80 7.55
N PHE A 557 -9.21 16.19 7.40
CA PHE A 557 -9.06 15.11 6.44
C PHE A 557 -9.96 13.95 6.92
N PRO A 558 -10.80 13.35 6.07
CA PRO A 558 -11.70 12.29 6.51
C PRO A 558 -10.89 11.13 7.07
N VAL A 559 -11.17 10.78 8.34
CA VAL A 559 -10.58 9.63 9.02
C VAL A 559 -11.30 8.39 8.50
N CYS A 560 -10.86 7.86 7.36
CA CYS A 560 -11.34 6.59 6.84
C CYS A 560 -10.84 5.45 7.75
N HIS A 561 -11.67 5.09 8.74
CA HIS A 561 -11.37 4.05 9.72
C HIS A 561 -11.18 2.67 9.07
N GLY A 562 -11.81 2.42 7.92
CA GLY A 562 -11.68 1.16 7.16
C GLY A 562 -10.78 1.26 5.91
N THR A 563 -9.99 0.21 5.67
CA THR A 563 -9.23 0.08 4.40
C THR A 563 -10.14 -0.10 3.19
N GLU A 564 -11.28 -0.79 3.33
CA GLU A 564 -12.25 -0.94 2.24
C GLU A 564 -12.83 0.42 1.81
N GLU A 565 -13.29 1.24 2.76
CA GLU A 565 -13.82 2.58 2.52
C GLU A 565 -12.79 3.47 1.80
N ARG A 566 -11.54 3.45 2.27
CA ARG A 566 -10.41 4.18 1.67
C ARG A 566 -10.21 3.80 0.20
N CYS A 567 -10.18 2.50 -0.10
CA CYS A 567 -10.01 2.02 -1.47
C CYS A 567 -11.23 2.33 -2.36
N ARG A 568 -12.46 2.24 -1.85
CA ARG A 568 -13.65 2.65 -2.63
C ARG A 568 -13.65 4.15 -2.94
N LEU A 569 -13.25 4.98 -1.99
CA LEU A 569 -13.10 6.42 -2.21
C LEU A 569 -12.03 6.72 -3.27
N VAL A 570 -10.89 6.02 -3.24
CA VAL A 570 -9.87 6.08 -4.31
C VAL A 570 -10.45 5.68 -5.66
N LEU A 571 -11.17 4.56 -5.75
CA LEU A 571 -11.79 4.08 -7.00
C LEU A 571 -12.82 5.08 -7.55
N SER A 572 -13.59 5.76 -6.68
CA SER A 572 -14.55 6.80 -7.10
C SER A 572 -13.87 8.01 -7.76
N TYR A 573 -12.74 8.48 -7.21
CA TYR A 573 -11.95 9.54 -7.85
C TYR A 573 -11.30 9.05 -9.16
N VAL A 574 -10.75 7.82 -9.18
CA VAL A 574 -10.17 7.24 -10.40
C VAL A 574 -11.22 7.13 -11.51
N LEU A 575 -12.44 6.70 -11.19
CA LEU A 575 -13.57 6.61 -12.12
C LEU A 575 -13.94 7.98 -12.72
N GLU A 576 -14.06 9.02 -11.90
CA GLU A 576 -14.36 10.37 -12.40
C GLU A 576 -13.21 10.94 -13.27
N GLY A 577 -11.97 10.59 -12.91
CA GLY A 577 -10.80 10.87 -13.75
C GLY A 577 -10.85 10.16 -15.10
N LEU A 578 -11.21 8.87 -15.12
CA LEU A 578 -11.34 8.08 -16.35
C LEU A 578 -12.46 8.62 -17.24
N LYS A 579 -13.63 8.94 -16.68
CA LYS A 579 -14.74 9.61 -17.40
C LYS A 579 -14.30 10.91 -18.06
N SER A 580 -13.49 11.70 -17.37
CA SER A 580 -12.97 12.97 -17.87
C SER A 580 -11.96 12.79 -19.01
N VAL A 581 -11.10 11.77 -18.94
CA VAL A 581 -10.26 11.41 -20.10
C VAL A 581 -11.12 10.92 -21.26
N ASP A 582 -12.05 10.02 -21.00
CA ASP A 582 -12.90 9.35 -21.98
C ASP A 582 -13.86 10.30 -22.73
N SER A 583 -14.30 11.38 -22.09
CA SER A 583 -15.11 12.43 -22.70
C SER A 583 -14.30 13.39 -23.58
N SER A 584 -13.00 13.52 -23.32
CA SER A 584 -12.08 14.36 -24.12
C SER A 584 -11.67 13.72 -25.45
N ILE A 585 -11.87 12.42 -25.59
CA ILE A 585 -11.59 11.64 -26.80
C ILE A 585 -12.79 11.81 -27.74
N LYS A 586 -12.53 12.35 -28.95
CA LYS A 586 -13.57 12.51 -29.98
C LYS A 586 -14.24 11.17 -30.29
N LYS A 587 -15.57 11.18 -30.46
CA LYS A 587 -16.32 9.99 -30.89
C LYS A 587 -15.95 9.66 -32.33
N GLU A 588 -15.94 8.36 -32.67
CA GLU A 588 -15.55 7.86 -34.01
C GLU A 588 -16.33 8.49 -35.17
N GLY A 589 -17.54 9.02 -34.92
CA GLY A 589 -18.35 9.72 -35.92
C GLY A 589 -17.80 11.08 -36.41
N ASP A 590 -16.81 11.67 -35.72
CA ASP A 590 -16.16 12.94 -36.12
C ASP A 590 -14.79 12.73 -36.81
N LEU A 591 -14.43 11.47 -37.12
CA LEU A 591 -13.25 11.20 -37.94
C LEU A 591 -13.56 11.53 -39.41
N PRO A 592 -12.66 12.20 -40.15
CA PRO A 592 -12.88 12.45 -41.57
C PRO A 592 -13.01 11.11 -42.30
N ALA A 593 -14.07 10.96 -43.08
CA ALA A 593 -14.29 9.77 -43.90
C ALA A 593 -13.06 9.50 -44.78
N ALA A 594 -12.64 8.24 -44.83
CA ALA A 594 -11.49 7.84 -45.63
C ALA A 594 -11.67 8.26 -47.09
N ASP A 595 -10.62 8.85 -47.68
CA ASP A 595 -10.60 9.26 -49.08
C ASP A 595 -10.93 8.05 -49.99
N PRO A 596 -11.98 8.12 -50.83
CA PRO A 596 -12.37 7.02 -51.73
C PRO A 596 -11.27 6.56 -52.69
N SER A 597 -10.21 7.36 -52.89
CA SER A 597 -9.07 7.04 -53.73
C SER A 597 -7.90 6.35 -53.00
N THR A 598 -7.94 6.25 -51.66
CA THR A 598 -6.88 5.61 -50.87
C THR A 598 -7.30 4.21 -50.40
N PRO A 599 -6.63 3.12 -50.84
CA PRO A 599 -7.00 1.77 -50.42
C PRO A 599 -6.68 1.54 -48.93
N ILE A 600 -7.70 1.19 -48.14
CA ILE A 600 -7.57 0.83 -46.73
C ILE A 600 -6.93 -0.57 -46.63
N PRO A 601 -5.75 -0.74 -45.98
CA PRO A 601 -5.14 -2.06 -45.87
C PRO A 601 -5.90 -2.95 -44.89
N LEU A 602 -6.45 -4.07 -45.35
CA LEU A 602 -6.89 -5.15 -44.46
C LEU A 602 -5.66 -5.79 -43.81
N LYS A 603 -5.59 -5.75 -42.47
CA LYS A 603 -4.79 -6.69 -41.70
C LYS A 603 -5.68 -7.86 -41.31
N TYR A 604 -5.36 -9.04 -41.81
CA TYR A 604 -5.86 -10.28 -41.22
C TYR A 604 -5.03 -10.57 -39.97
N GLU A 605 -5.68 -10.73 -38.81
CA GLU A 605 -5.11 -11.52 -37.72
C GLU A 605 -5.65 -12.94 -37.86
N ASP A 606 -4.76 -13.94 -37.82
CA ASP A 606 -5.13 -15.34 -37.92
C ASP A 606 -5.76 -15.82 -36.59
N GLU A 607 -7.09 -15.82 -36.48
CA GLU A 607 -7.85 -16.41 -35.36
C GLU A 607 -7.81 -17.96 -35.36
N SER A 608 -6.62 -18.55 -35.52
CA SER A 608 -6.44 -20.01 -35.54
C SER A 608 -5.33 -20.48 -34.59
N ASN A 609 -5.64 -20.51 -33.29
CA ASN A 609 -5.18 -21.54 -32.33
C ASN A 609 -5.74 -21.30 -30.90
N SER A 610 -7.04 -21.50 -30.72
CA SER A 610 -7.67 -21.62 -29.39
C SER A 610 -8.14 -23.07 -29.17
N GLY A 611 -7.49 -23.79 -28.25
CA GLY A 611 -7.90 -25.18 -27.93
C GLY A 611 -6.77 -26.13 -27.53
N GLY A 612 -6.01 -25.84 -26.46
CA GLY A 612 -5.06 -26.81 -25.90
C GLY A 612 -4.40 -26.33 -24.60
N PRO A 613 -4.26 -27.18 -23.56
CA PRO A 613 -3.64 -26.79 -22.28
C PRO A 613 -2.14 -26.47 -22.38
N ASP A 614 -1.46 -26.91 -23.44
CA ASP A 614 -0.04 -26.63 -23.73
C ASP A 614 0.18 -25.25 -24.43
N CYS A 615 -0.85 -24.40 -24.48
CA CYS A 615 -0.78 -23.07 -25.10
C CYS A 615 -0.21 -21.99 -24.15
N LEU A 616 -0.31 -22.19 -22.82
CA LEU A 616 -0.08 -21.12 -21.85
C LEU A 616 1.39 -20.68 -21.74
N GLU A 617 2.34 -21.63 -21.74
CA GLU A 617 3.78 -21.31 -21.78
C GLU A 617 4.13 -20.51 -23.04
N LYS A 618 3.48 -20.81 -24.18
CA LYS A 618 3.66 -20.03 -25.41
C LYS A 618 3.02 -18.65 -25.34
N GLN A 619 1.86 -18.49 -24.69
CA GLN A 619 1.24 -17.17 -24.51
C GLN A 619 2.03 -16.29 -23.54
N MET A 620 2.53 -16.85 -22.44
CA MET A 620 3.43 -16.14 -21.51
C MET A 620 4.77 -15.84 -22.17
N ALA A 621 5.37 -16.79 -22.90
CA ALA A 621 6.57 -16.53 -23.69
C ALA A 621 6.33 -15.47 -24.77
N LEU A 622 5.20 -15.46 -25.47
CA LEU A 622 4.84 -14.42 -26.45
C LEU A 622 4.56 -13.06 -25.79
N PHE A 623 4.08 -13.03 -24.55
CA PHE A 623 3.89 -11.81 -23.77
C PHE A 623 5.25 -11.24 -23.29
N LEU A 624 6.13 -12.10 -22.78
CA LEU A 624 7.51 -11.75 -22.40
C LEU A 624 8.38 -11.41 -23.62
N ASP A 625 8.17 -12.07 -24.76
CA ASP A 625 8.83 -11.75 -26.03
C ASP A 625 8.27 -10.46 -26.63
N LYS A 626 6.98 -10.14 -26.45
CA LYS A 626 6.44 -8.79 -26.71
C LYS A 626 7.02 -7.72 -25.76
N MET A 627 7.43 -8.08 -24.54
CA MET A 627 8.19 -7.17 -23.65
C MET A 627 9.67 -7.04 -24.03
N GLY A 628 10.27 -8.05 -24.68
CA GLY A 628 11.70 -8.09 -25.02
C GLY A 628 12.05 -7.67 -26.45
N SER A 629 11.15 -7.93 -27.40
CA SER A 629 11.30 -7.67 -28.83
C SER A 629 10.43 -6.50 -29.23
N PHE A 630 11.04 -5.31 -29.34
CA PHE A 630 10.37 -4.06 -29.72
C PHE A 630 9.79 -4.14 -31.14
N PRO A 631 8.45 -4.27 -31.33
CA PRO A 631 7.89 -4.14 -32.66
C PRO A 631 7.92 -2.66 -33.00
N LYS A 632 8.54 -2.27 -34.13
CA LYS A 632 8.54 -0.88 -34.62
C LYS A 632 7.17 -0.39 -35.13
N GLY A 633 6.07 -1.03 -34.71
CA GLY A 633 4.70 -0.62 -34.96
C GLY A 633 4.15 0.16 -33.77
N GLN A 634 3.70 1.39 -34.00
CA GLN A 634 2.96 2.15 -33.00
C GLN A 634 1.64 1.43 -32.69
N HIS A 635 1.52 0.84 -31.51
CA HIS A 635 0.23 0.45 -30.95
C HIS A 635 -0.53 1.73 -30.58
N CYS A 636 -1.41 2.16 -31.47
CA CYS A 636 -2.47 3.11 -31.11
C CYS A 636 -3.49 2.39 -30.23
N SER A 637 -3.92 3.05 -29.17
CA SER A 637 -5.12 2.66 -28.40
C SER A 637 -6.33 2.51 -29.32
N LEU A 638 -7.23 1.57 -29.02
CA LEU A 638 -8.50 1.39 -29.74
C LEU A 638 -9.37 2.66 -29.74
N SER A 639 -9.24 3.50 -28.72
CA SER A 639 -9.92 4.81 -28.60
C SER A 639 -9.35 5.93 -29.48
N GLY A 640 -8.25 5.70 -30.21
CA GLY A 640 -7.59 6.73 -31.04
C GLY A 640 -6.74 7.76 -30.28
N MET A 641 -6.46 7.55 -28.99
CA MET A 641 -5.50 8.36 -28.23
C MET A 641 -4.08 8.28 -28.79
N ILE A 642 -3.43 9.43 -28.93
CA ILE A 642 -2.05 9.53 -29.43
C ILE A 642 -1.07 9.17 -28.30
N PRO A 643 -0.12 8.25 -28.50
CA PRO A 643 0.91 7.93 -27.50
C PRO A 643 1.70 9.18 -27.07
N GLY A 644 1.91 9.34 -25.76
CA GLY A 644 2.60 10.50 -25.19
C GLY A 644 1.74 11.76 -24.96
N SER A 645 0.49 11.78 -25.46
CA SER A 645 -0.51 12.80 -25.14
C SER A 645 -0.83 12.88 -23.64
N TRP A 646 -1.48 13.96 -23.20
CA TRP A 646 -1.89 14.06 -21.79
C TRP A 646 -2.97 13.02 -21.44
N GLN A 647 -3.89 12.72 -22.36
CA GLN A 647 -4.89 11.67 -22.20
C GLN A 647 -4.22 10.33 -21.92
N TYR A 648 -3.22 10.00 -22.73
CA TYR A 648 -2.46 8.74 -22.63
C TYR A 648 -1.72 8.64 -21.29
N LYS A 649 -0.97 9.67 -20.90
CA LYS A 649 -0.25 9.70 -19.62
C LYS A 649 -1.20 9.60 -18.42
N MET A 650 -2.32 10.33 -18.45
CA MET A 650 -3.30 10.36 -17.36
C MET A 650 -4.06 9.04 -17.25
N LYS A 651 -4.49 8.45 -18.38
CA LYS A 651 -5.20 7.15 -18.39
C LYS A 651 -4.32 6.02 -17.84
N LEU A 652 -3.04 5.96 -18.22
CA LEU A 652 -2.08 5.03 -17.64
C LEU A 652 -1.93 5.17 -16.11
N GLN A 653 -1.80 6.41 -15.62
CA GLN A 653 -1.70 6.69 -14.18
C GLN A 653 -2.97 6.26 -13.41
N LEU A 654 -4.14 6.55 -13.97
CA LEU A 654 -5.45 6.17 -13.40
C LEU A 654 -5.63 4.64 -13.37
N ILE A 655 -5.32 3.94 -14.48
CA ILE A 655 -5.40 2.47 -14.58
C ILE A 655 -4.46 1.77 -13.59
N LEU A 656 -3.23 2.28 -13.43
CA LEU A 656 -2.29 1.73 -12.45
C LEU A 656 -2.78 1.98 -11.01
N LYS A 657 -3.40 3.14 -10.75
CA LYS A 657 -3.97 3.48 -9.44
C LYS A 657 -5.21 2.64 -9.09
N SER A 658 -6.10 2.33 -10.04
CA SER A 658 -7.19 1.37 -9.81
C SER A 658 -6.65 -0.04 -9.55
N SER A 659 -5.65 -0.49 -10.31
CA SER A 659 -4.99 -1.78 -10.08
C SER A 659 -4.45 -1.91 -8.65
N LYS A 660 -3.75 -0.88 -8.15
CA LYS A 660 -3.31 -0.80 -6.74
C LYS A 660 -4.47 -0.81 -5.73
N ALA A 661 -5.54 -0.06 -5.98
CA ALA A 661 -6.69 0.00 -5.07
C ALA A 661 -7.40 -1.36 -4.97
N TYR A 662 -7.56 -2.07 -6.08
CA TYR A 662 -8.11 -3.42 -6.12
C TYR A 662 -7.18 -4.47 -5.49
N TYR A 663 -5.85 -4.36 -5.65
CA TYR A 663 -4.89 -5.21 -4.95
C TYR A 663 -5.05 -5.12 -3.42
N VAL A 664 -5.12 -3.90 -2.87
CA VAL A 664 -5.31 -3.68 -1.42
C VAL A 664 -6.67 -4.20 -0.94
N LEU A 665 -7.73 -4.06 -1.74
CA LEU A 665 -9.03 -4.68 -1.44
C LEU A 665 -8.98 -6.22 -1.44
N SER A 666 -8.20 -6.81 -2.35
CA SER A 666 -8.00 -8.26 -2.40
C SER A 666 -7.25 -8.78 -1.17
N ASP A 667 -6.15 -8.15 -0.78
CA ASP A 667 -5.37 -8.52 0.42
C ASP A 667 -6.19 -8.37 1.71
N ALA A 668 -6.98 -7.30 1.82
CA ALA A 668 -7.91 -7.12 2.93
C ALA A 668 -9.01 -8.20 2.95
N ALA A 669 -9.57 -8.58 1.79
CA ALA A 669 -10.56 -9.65 1.69
C ALA A 669 -9.97 -11.04 2.01
N LEU A 670 -8.75 -11.31 1.57
CA LEU A 670 -7.99 -12.54 1.88
C LEU A 670 -7.74 -12.64 3.39
N SER A 671 -7.29 -11.54 4.02
CA SER A 671 -7.09 -11.44 5.48
C SER A 671 -8.38 -11.70 6.27
N LEU A 672 -9.54 -11.38 5.69
CA LEU A 672 -10.87 -11.60 6.27
C LEU A 672 -11.52 -12.95 5.85
N GLN A 673 -10.76 -13.87 5.24
CA GLN A 673 -11.21 -15.20 4.77
C GLN A 673 -12.34 -15.17 3.72
N LYS A 674 -12.52 -14.04 3.03
CA LYS A 674 -13.57 -13.80 2.02
C LYS A 674 -13.00 -14.06 0.62
N TYR A 675 -12.67 -15.32 0.35
CA TYR A 675 -11.84 -15.70 -0.80
C TYR A 675 -12.49 -15.44 -2.17
N GLY A 676 -13.83 -15.51 -2.27
CA GLY A 676 -14.53 -15.15 -3.51
C GLY A 676 -14.42 -13.65 -3.82
N ARG A 677 -14.58 -12.80 -2.81
CA ARG A 677 -14.32 -11.35 -2.91
C ARG A 677 -12.86 -11.04 -3.24
N ALA A 678 -11.92 -11.72 -2.59
CA ALA A 678 -10.48 -11.57 -2.89
C ALA A 678 -10.19 -11.90 -4.37
N LEU A 679 -10.73 -13.03 -4.87
CA LEU A 679 -10.55 -13.43 -6.26
C LEU A 679 -11.16 -12.44 -7.26
N ARG A 680 -12.31 -11.84 -6.93
CA ARG A 680 -12.88 -10.75 -7.74
C ARG A 680 -11.97 -9.53 -7.78
N TYR A 681 -11.50 -9.06 -6.63
CA TYR A 681 -10.68 -7.86 -6.59
C TYR A 681 -9.33 -8.06 -7.29
N ILE A 682 -8.66 -9.20 -7.12
CA ILE A 682 -7.42 -9.48 -7.88
C ILE A 682 -7.67 -9.63 -9.37
N LYS A 683 -8.85 -10.13 -9.80
CA LYS A 683 -9.26 -10.14 -11.20
C LYS A 683 -9.37 -8.74 -11.80
N LEU A 684 -10.05 -7.82 -11.10
CA LEU A 684 -10.12 -6.42 -11.52
C LEU A 684 -8.74 -5.75 -11.55
N ALA A 685 -7.86 -6.06 -10.58
CA ALA A 685 -6.49 -5.57 -10.56
C ALA A 685 -5.66 -6.05 -11.76
N LEU A 686 -5.77 -7.34 -12.10
CA LEU A 686 -5.08 -7.95 -13.25
C LEU A 686 -5.64 -7.45 -14.60
N GLN A 687 -6.95 -7.24 -14.73
CA GLN A 687 -7.56 -6.64 -15.93
C GLN A 687 -7.12 -5.18 -16.16
N CYS A 688 -6.97 -4.40 -15.08
CA CYS A 688 -6.31 -3.09 -15.17
C CYS A 688 -4.88 -3.23 -15.71
N HIS A 689 -4.15 -4.27 -15.26
CA HIS A 689 -2.77 -4.51 -15.68
C HIS A 689 -2.65 -4.98 -17.14
N ASP A 690 -3.56 -5.84 -17.61
CA ASP A 690 -3.68 -6.23 -19.03
C ASP A 690 -3.85 -4.98 -19.91
N THR A 691 -4.74 -4.07 -19.52
CA THR A 691 -4.97 -2.82 -20.25
C THR A 691 -3.74 -1.91 -20.23
N TYR A 692 -3.04 -1.81 -19.09
CA TYR A 692 -1.80 -1.06 -18.96
C TYR A 692 -0.71 -1.61 -19.91
N CYS A 693 -0.52 -2.94 -19.94
CA CYS A 693 0.42 -3.62 -20.83
C CYS A 693 0.10 -3.38 -22.32
N CYS A 694 -1.18 -3.35 -22.70
CA CYS A 694 -1.58 -3.07 -24.08
C CYS A 694 -1.31 -1.62 -24.51
N LEU A 695 -1.34 -0.68 -23.57
CA LEU A 695 -1.07 0.74 -23.85
C LEU A 695 0.42 1.08 -23.81
N CYS A 696 1.23 0.42 -22.97
CA CYS A 696 2.65 0.72 -22.77
C CYS A 696 3.59 -0.14 -23.63
N ALA A 697 4.38 0.49 -24.51
CA ALA A 697 5.41 -0.19 -25.30
C ALA A 697 6.71 -0.53 -24.52
N SER A 698 6.87 -0.04 -23.30
CA SER A 698 8.00 -0.35 -22.42
C SER A 698 7.51 -0.33 -20.97
N MET A 699 7.73 -1.42 -20.25
CA MET A 699 7.25 -1.59 -18.88
C MET A 699 8.29 -1.10 -17.87
N LEU A 700 7.85 -0.28 -16.92
CA LEU A 700 8.70 0.20 -15.83
C LEU A 700 8.99 -0.94 -14.83
N PRO A 701 10.23 -1.05 -14.29
CA PRO A 701 10.59 -2.05 -13.27
C PRO A 701 9.60 -2.14 -12.11
N GLU A 702 9.14 -0.99 -11.60
CA GLU A 702 8.21 -0.90 -10.47
C GLU A 702 6.84 -1.51 -10.79
N VAL A 703 6.40 -1.42 -12.06
CA VAL A 703 5.13 -1.98 -12.52
C VAL A 703 5.23 -3.51 -12.67
N LEU A 704 6.39 -4.03 -13.12
CA LEU A 704 6.66 -5.47 -13.18
C LEU A 704 6.75 -6.10 -11.78
N VAL A 705 7.41 -5.41 -10.84
CA VAL A 705 7.46 -5.82 -9.43
C VAL A 705 6.05 -5.88 -8.82
N PHE A 706 5.19 -4.90 -9.13
CA PHE A 706 3.80 -4.89 -8.70
C PHE A 706 2.95 -5.98 -9.38
N LEU A 707 3.16 -6.29 -10.67
CA LEU A 707 2.51 -7.44 -11.34
C LEU A 707 2.86 -8.77 -10.65
N CYS A 708 4.13 -8.95 -10.28
CA CYS A 708 4.58 -10.11 -9.51
C CYS A 708 3.86 -10.20 -8.14
N GLN A 709 3.61 -9.07 -7.46
CA GLN A 709 2.80 -9.04 -6.23
C GLN A 709 1.34 -9.45 -6.51
N CYS A 710 0.71 -8.91 -7.57
CA CYS A 710 -0.66 -9.28 -7.96
C CYS A 710 -0.81 -10.77 -8.28
N LEU A 711 0.11 -11.34 -9.06
CA LEU A 711 0.10 -12.78 -9.39
C LEU A 711 0.35 -13.64 -8.15
N THR A 712 1.22 -13.21 -7.24
CA THR A 712 1.46 -13.91 -5.97
C THR A 712 0.20 -13.93 -5.10
N LEU A 713 -0.50 -12.79 -4.96
CA LEU A 713 -1.75 -12.70 -4.21
C LEU A 713 -2.89 -13.49 -4.86
N CYS A 714 -2.92 -13.57 -6.20
CA CYS A 714 -3.84 -14.41 -6.95
C CYS A 714 -3.57 -15.91 -6.67
N GLY A 715 -2.30 -16.32 -6.68
CA GLY A 715 -1.87 -17.67 -6.30
C GLY A 715 -2.24 -18.03 -4.87
N ASP A 716 -2.01 -17.13 -3.91
CA ASP A 716 -2.38 -17.30 -2.50
C ASP A 716 -3.91 -17.50 -2.37
N THR A 717 -4.69 -16.68 -3.07
CA THR A 717 -6.16 -16.75 -3.08
C THR A 717 -6.68 -18.06 -3.67
N GLN A 718 -6.13 -18.52 -4.80
CA GLN A 718 -6.50 -19.80 -5.42
C GLN A 718 -6.14 -21.00 -4.54
N LEU A 719 -5.02 -20.96 -3.80
CA LEU A 719 -4.67 -21.99 -2.81
C LEU A 719 -5.65 -22.01 -1.64
N MET A 720 -6.04 -20.85 -1.09
CA MET A 720 -7.04 -20.79 -0.01
C MET A 720 -8.42 -21.30 -0.47
N LEU A 721 -8.81 -21.03 -1.71
CA LEU A 721 -10.04 -21.58 -2.32
C LEU A 721 -9.98 -23.11 -2.47
N ALA A 722 -8.85 -23.65 -2.90
CA ALA A 722 -8.62 -25.08 -3.02
C ALA A 722 -8.70 -25.79 -1.64
N GLN A 723 -8.13 -25.20 -0.59
CA GLN A 723 -8.21 -25.73 0.78
C GLN A 723 -9.62 -25.64 1.40
N ASN A 724 -10.45 -24.68 0.96
CA ASN A 724 -11.78 -24.42 1.51
C ASN A 724 -12.93 -24.81 0.54
N ALA A 725 -12.75 -25.89 -0.23
CA ALA A 725 -13.68 -26.33 -1.27
C ALA A 725 -15.15 -26.51 -0.82
N ASN A 726 -15.41 -26.73 0.48
CA ASN A 726 -16.75 -26.90 1.03
C ASN A 726 -17.65 -25.66 0.89
N ASN A 727 -17.08 -24.44 0.88
CA ASN A 727 -17.83 -23.17 0.84
C ASN A 727 -17.99 -22.59 -0.58
N ARG A 728 -17.73 -23.40 -1.61
CA ARG A 728 -17.59 -22.99 -3.01
C ARG A 728 -18.76 -22.18 -3.58
N ALA A 729 -20.00 -22.51 -3.24
CA ALA A 729 -21.18 -21.81 -3.75
C ALA A 729 -21.20 -20.33 -3.32
N ALA A 730 -20.86 -20.04 -2.06
CA ALA A 730 -20.75 -18.68 -1.56
C ALA A 730 -19.60 -17.91 -2.25
N TYR A 731 -18.47 -18.56 -2.51
CA TYR A 731 -17.35 -17.93 -3.23
C TYR A 731 -17.68 -17.60 -4.69
N LEU A 732 -18.51 -18.41 -5.36
CA LEU A 732 -19.02 -18.09 -6.71
C LEU A 732 -19.96 -16.89 -6.72
N GLU A 733 -20.84 -16.76 -5.72
CA GLU A 733 -21.72 -15.60 -5.57
C GLU A 733 -20.91 -14.32 -5.28
N GLU A 734 -19.96 -14.40 -4.35
CA GLU A 734 -19.03 -13.30 -4.04
C GLU A 734 -18.19 -12.87 -5.25
N LEU A 735 -17.75 -13.81 -6.09
CA LEU A 735 -16.97 -13.56 -7.30
C LEU A 735 -17.78 -12.81 -8.37
N ASN A 736 -19.04 -13.21 -8.56
CA ASN A 736 -19.91 -12.68 -9.61
C ASN A 736 -20.56 -11.33 -9.26
N TYR A 737 -20.67 -11.00 -7.97
CA TYR A 737 -21.17 -9.68 -7.55
C TYR A 737 -20.26 -8.56 -8.05
N GLN A 738 -20.80 -7.54 -8.72
CA GLN A 738 -20.07 -6.34 -9.14
C GLN A 738 -20.78 -5.08 -8.66
N THR A 739 -20.02 -4.07 -8.22
CA THR A 739 -20.55 -2.73 -7.96
C THR A 739 -20.70 -1.93 -9.25
N LYS A 740 -21.42 -0.80 -9.21
CA LYS A 740 -21.58 0.07 -10.39
C LYS A 740 -20.23 0.69 -10.79
N GLU A 741 -19.44 1.02 -9.80
CA GLU A 741 -18.09 1.56 -9.94
C GLU A 741 -17.15 0.55 -10.62
N ASP A 742 -17.21 -0.73 -10.23
CA ASP A 742 -16.45 -1.80 -10.89
C ASP A 742 -16.83 -1.91 -12.39
N GLN A 743 -18.13 -1.85 -12.69
CA GLN A 743 -18.67 -1.96 -14.06
C GLN A 743 -18.26 -0.79 -14.95
N GLU A 744 -18.33 0.45 -14.46
CA GLU A 744 -17.95 1.63 -15.22
C GLU A 744 -16.42 1.71 -15.44
N ILE A 745 -15.61 1.29 -14.46
CA ILE A 745 -14.16 1.17 -14.62
C ILE A 745 -13.83 0.10 -15.68
N LEU A 746 -14.45 -1.09 -15.60
CA LEU A 746 -14.29 -2.15 -16.61
C LEU A 746 -14.69 -1.69 -18.02
N HIS A 747 -15.75 -0.89 -18.15
CA HIS A 747 -16.16 -0.31 -19.44
C HIS A 747 -15.08 0.63 -20.01
N SER A 748 -14.44 1.47 -19.17
CA SER A 748 -13.34 2.35 -19.60
C SER A 748 -12.07 1.58 -19.98
N LEU A 749 -11.81 0.43 -19.34
CA LEU A 749 -10.69 -0.48 -19.66
C LEU A 749 -10.94 -1.21 -21.00
N HIS A 750 -12.10 -1.84 -21.17
CA HIS A 750 -12.46 -2.57 -22.39
C HIS A 750 -12.55 -1.66 -23.64
N ARG A 751 -12.76 -0.35 -23.46
CA ARG A 751 -12.66 0.65 -24.54
C ARG A 751 -11.23 0.79 -25.11
N GLU A 752 -10.20 0.47 -24.34
CA GLU A 752 -8.79 0.56 -24.75
C GLU A 752 -8.21 -0.77 -25.22
N SER A 753 -8.62 -1.87 -24.59
CA SER A 753 -8.12 -3.22 -24.90
C SER A 753 -9.14 -4.31 -24.57
N SER A 754 -9.30 -5.24 -25.51
CA SER A 754 -10.02 -6.52 -25.31
C SER A 754 -9.12 -7.62 -24.71
N CYS A 755 -7.84 -7.34 -24.43
CA CYS A 755 -6.89 -8.34 -23.99
C CYS A 755 -7.14 -8.78 -22.55
N GLN A 756 -7.11 -10.10 -22.32
CA GLN A 756 -7.36 -10.72 -21.02
C GLN A 756 -6.30 -11.81 -20.75
N VAL A 757 -5.01 -11.44 -20.77
CA VAL A 757 -3.88 -12.39 -20.66
C VAL A 757 -3.93 -13.15 -19.34
N PHE A 758 -4.40 -12.51 -18.25
CA PHE A 758 -4.47 -13.11 -16.92
C PHE A 758 -5.85 -13.69 -16.56
N SER A 759 -6.78 -13.82 -17.52
CA SER A 759 -8.10 -14.44 -17.31
C SER A 759 -8.01 -15.80 -16.59
N TRP A 760 -7.17 -16.70 -17.13
CA TRP A 760 -6.91 -18.05 -16.63
C TRP A 760 -6.50 -18.12 -15.15
N ALA A 761 -5.87 -17.07 -14.62
CA ALA A 761 -5.44 -17.03 -13.23
C ALA A 761 -6.62 -16.88 -12.25
N THR A 762 -7.75 -16.37 -12.76
CA THR A 762 -8.91 -15.93 -11.96
C THR A 762 -10.15 -16.78 -12.15
N ASP A 763 -10.09 -17.78 -13.03
CA ASP A 763 -11.21 -18.68 -13.29
C ASP A 763 -11.36 -19.71 -12.17
N LEU A 764 -12.58 -19.84 -11.66
CA LEU A 764 -12.89 -20.77 -10.57
C LEU A 764 -13.30 -22.14 -11.14
N SER A 765 -12.32 -22.99 -11.49
CA SER A 765 -12.58 -24.38 -11.91
C SER A 765 -13.20 -25.21 -10.77
N THR A 766 -14.12 -26.13 -11.09
CA THR A 766 -14.73 -27.09 -10.14
C THR A 766 -13.80 -28.21 -9.71
N ASP A 767 -12.74 -28.45 -10.48
CA ASP A 767 -11.74 -29.46 -10.21
C ASP A 767 -10.61 -28.91 -9.33
N LEU A 768 -10.33 -29.64 -8.24
CA LEU A 768 -9.29 -29.30 -7.27
C LEU A 768 -7.87 -29.43 -7.86
N GLU A 769 -7.64 -30.37 -8.79
CA GLU A 769 -6.37 -30.49 -9.51
C GLU A 769 -6.11 -29.22 -10.34
N CYS A 770 -7.13 -28.78 -11.08
CA CYS A 770 -7.10 -27.53 -11.85
C CYS A 770 -6.84 -26.29 -10.96
N GLN A 771 -7.53 -26.13 -9.83
CA GLN A 771 -7.32 -24.96 -8.95
C GLN A 771 -5.90 -24.89 -8.35
N LEU A 772 -5.37 -26.02 -7.87
CA LEU A 772 -3.99 -26.08 -7.36
C LEU A 772 -2.97 -25.82 -8.49
N SER A 773 -3.23 -26.33 -9.69
CA SER A 773 -2.42 -26.08 -10.89
C SER A 773 -2.40 -24.60 -11.29
N VAL A 774 -3.55 -23.90 -11.24
CA VAL A 774 -3.63 -22.45 -11.48
C VAL A 774 -2.84 -21.68 -10.42
N SER A 775 -2.97 -22.03 -9.14
CA SER A 775 -2.17 -21.41 -8.07
C SER A 775 -0.66 -21.58 -8.32
N CYS A 776 -0.20 -22.78 -8.70
CA CYS A 776 1.21 -23.03 -9.04
C CYS A 776 1.68 -22.18 -10.22
N LYS A 777 0.89 -22.11 -11.29
CA LYS A 777 1.18 -21.29 -12.48
C LYS A 777 1.26 -19.79 -12.17
N CYS A 778 0.44 -19.29 -11.24
CA CYS A 778 0.52 -17.89 -10.80
C CYS A 778 1.88 -17.56 -10.17
N TYR A 779 2.42 -18.45 -9.34
CA TYR A 779 3.76 -18.25 -8.77
C TYR A 779 4.89 -18.49 -9.77
N GLU A 780 4.73 -19.43 -10.71
CA GLU A 780 5.68 -19.65 -11.80
C GLU A 780 5.77 -18.39 -12.70
N ALA A 781 4.63 -17.78 -13.06
CA ALA A 781 4.59 -16.50 -13.76
C ALA A 781 5.22 -15.35 -12.95
N ALA A 782 4.94 -15.28 -11.65
CA ALA A 782 5.56 -14.30 -10.75
C ALA A 782 7.09 -14.46 -10.69
N TYR A 783 7.60 -15.70 -10.69
CA TYR A 783 9.02 -16.00 -10.71
C TYR A 783 9.69 -15.66 -12.04
N GLU A 784 9.05 -15.99 -13.17
CA GLU A 784 9.53 -15.61 -14.50
C GLU A 784 9.69 -14.09 -14.66
N ILE A 785 8.75 -13.29 -14.14
CA ILE A 785 8.84 -11.83 -14.13
C ILE A 785 10.04 -11.33 -13.32
N LEU A 786 10.40 -11.98 -12.20
CA LEU A 786 11.56 -11.60 -11.40
C LEU A 786 12.90 -12.00 -12.03
N LEU A 787 12.92 -13.04 -12.87
CA LEU A 787 14.06 -13.42 -13.69
C LEU A 787 14.22 -12.46 -14.88
N PHE A 788 13.11 -12.09 -15.52
CA PHE A 788 13.06 -11.09 -16.58
C PHE A 788 13.62 -9.76 -16.05
N SER A 789 14.52 -9.12 -16.81
CA SER A 789 15.20 -7.87 -16.43
C SER A 789 16.04 -7.87 -15.13
N ASN A 790 16.43 -9.03 -14.59
CA ASN A 790 17.31 -9.15 -13.39
C ASN A 790 16.74 -8.52 -12.08
N LEU A 791 15.41 -8.35 -11.99
CA LEU A 791 14.74 -7.73 -10.84
C LEU A 791 14.99 -8.46 -9.50
N LYS A 792 15.29 -9.77 -9.54
CA LYS A 792 15.72 -10.55 -8.37
C LYS A 792 16.88 -9.92 -7.57
N ASN A 793 17.78 -9.20 -8.23
CA ASN A 793 18.92 -8.54 -7.56
C ASN A 793 18.50 -7.23 -6.86
N GLN A 794 17.41 -6.62 -7.31
CA GLN A 794 16.86 -5.39 -6.74
C GLN A 794 15.89 -5.69 -5.60
N ASN A 795 15.15 -6.80 -5.67
CA ASN A 795 14.14 -7.22 -4.69
C ASN A 795 14.37 -8.69 -4.23
N PRO A 796 15.46 -8.97 -3.49
CA PRO A 796 15.82 -10.34 -3.09
C PRO A 796 14.79 -10.97 -2.14
N GLU A 797 14.15 -10.18 -1.27
CA GLU A 797 13.13 -10.67 -0.34
C GLU A 797 11.90 -11.22 -1.07
N GLN A 798 11.39 -10.50 -2.07
CA GLN A 798 10.25 -10.94 -2.88
C GLN A 798 10.57 -12.20 -3.68
N HIS A 799 11.81 -12.32 -4.21
CA HIS A 799 12.28 -13.54 -4.87
C HIS A 799 12.30 -14.76 -3.93
N ILE A 800 12.81 -14.61 -2.71
CA ILE A 800 12.79 -15.67 -1.69
C ILE A 800 11.33 -16.03 -1.33
N GLN A 801 10.46 -15.03 -1.18
CA GLN A 801 9.05 -15.24 -0.82
C GLN A 801 8.26 -15.99 -1.91
N VAL A 802 8.49 -15.69 -3.19
CA VAL A 802 7.88 -16.39 -4.33
C VAL A 802 8.37 -17.84 -4.39
N LEU A 803 9.69 -18.08 -4.31
CA LEU A 803 10.24 -19.45 -4.32
C LEU A 803 9.73 -20.30 -3.15
N LYS A 804 9.58 -19.71 -1.96
CA LYS A 804 8.99 -20.38 -0.79
C LYS A 804 7.53 -20.78 -1.04
N ARG A 805 6.72 -19.90 -1.63
CA ARG A 805 5.33 -20.22 -2.03
C ARG A 805 5.28 -21.29 -3.12
N MET A 806 6.15 -21.22 -4.13
CA MET A 806 6.28 -22.25 -5.16
C MET A 806 6.65 -23.62 -4.57
N GLY A 807 7.54 -23.67 -3.58
CA GLY A 807 7.86 -24.90 -2.86
C GLY A 807 6.66 -25.45 -2.09
N ASN A 808 5.91 -24.58 -1.40
CA ASN A 808 4.70 -24.95 -0.65
C ASN A 808 3.60 -25.52 -1.56
N ILE A 809 3.22 -24.83 -2.64
CA ILE A 809 2.17 -25.33 -3.55
C ILE A 809 2.58 -26.65 -4.23
N ARG A 810 3.86 -26.83 -4.55
CA ARG A 810 4.39 -28.08 -5.12
C ARG A 810 4.33 -29.22 -4.10
N ASN A 811 4.46 -28.95 -2.80
CA ASN A 811 4.18 -29.93 -1.75
C ASN A 811 2.69 -30.31 -1.72
N GLU A 812 1.77 -29.33 -1.73
CA GLU A 812 0.34 -29.61 -1.68
C GLU A 812 -0.15 -30.42 -2.90
N ILE A 813 0.29 -30.05 -4.10
CA ILE A 813 0.01 -30.82 -5.33
C ILE A 813 0.63 -32.22 -5.25
N GLY A 814 1.86 -32.34 -4.76
CA GLY A 814 2.54 -33.63 -4.57
C GLY A 814 1.78 -34.54 -3.61
N VAL A 815 1.28 -34.00 -2.49
CA VAL A 815 0.48 -34.70 -1.49
C VAL A 815 -0.91 -35.06 -2.04
N PHE A 816 -1.55 -34.18 -2.81
CA PHE A 816 -2.82 -34.45 -3.48
C PHE A 816 -2.74 -35.70 -4.38
N TYR A 817 -1.77 -35.76 -5.30
CA TYR A 817 -1.58 -36.94 -6.16
C TYR A 817 -1.14 -38.19 -5.37
N MET A 818 -0.35 -38.03 -4.30
CA MET A 818 0.05 -39.14 -3.43
C MET A 818 -1.18 -39.75 -2.72
N ASN A 819 -2.09 -38.92 -2.23
CA ASN A 819 -3.32 -39.36 -1.57
C ASN A 819 -4.29 -40.00 -2.57
N GLN A 820 -4.42 -39.45 -3.79
CA GLN A 820 -5.19 -40.10 -4.87
C GLN A 820 -4.64 -41.50 -5.20
N ALA A 821 -3.31 -41.66 -5.28
CA ALA A 821 -2.70 -42.97 -5.53
C ALA A 821 -3.03 -43.97 -4.40
N ALA A 822 -2.97 -43.53 -3.14
CA ALA A 822 -3.34 -44.37 -1.99
C ALA A 822 -4.84 -44.74 -1.97
N ALA A 823 -5.73 -43.85 -2.43
CA ALA A 823 -7.16 -44.15 -2.58
C ALA A 823 -7.41 -45.22 -3.65
N VAL A 824 -6.83 -45.05 -4.85
CA VAL A 824 -6.88 -46.04 -5.95
C VAL A 824 -6.36 -47.41 -5.52
N GLN A 825 -5.35 -47.44 -4.64
CA GLN A 825 -4.83 -48.67 -4.06
C GLN A 825 -5.82 -49.34 -3.09
N THR A 826 -6.57 -48.56 -2.31
CA THR A 826 -7.55 -49.08 -1.33
C THR A 826 -8.78 -49.67 -2.01
N GLU A 827 -9.23 -49.06 -3.12
CA GLU A 827 -10.36 -49.55 -3.94
C GLU A 827 -10.02 -50.84 -4.73
N ARG A 828 -8.74 -51.21 -4.81
CA ARG A 828 -8.21 -52.19 -5.77
C ARG A 828 -8.39 -53.66 -5.43
N VAL A 829 -9.39 -54.00 -4.62
CA VAL A 829 -9.64 -55.33 -4.02
C VAL A 829 -9.76 -56.49 -5.04
N VAL A 830 -9.81 -56.21 -6.36
CA VAL A 830 -10.09 -57.19 -7.43
C VAL A 830 -8.98 -57.33 -8.49
N SER A 831 -8.00 -56.41 -8.63
CA SER A 831 -7.03 -56.45 -9.74
C SER A 831 -5.59 -56.78 -9.34
N LYS A 832 -4.94 -57.70 -10.06
CA LYS A 832 -3.63 -58.28 -9.70
C LYS A 832 -2.40 -57.41 -10.02
N ASN A 833 -2.53 -56.35 -10.84
CA ASN A 833 -1.40 -55.59 -11.39
C ASN A 833 -1.57 -54.07 -11.20
N VAL A 834 -0.43 -53.37 -11.05
CA VAL A 834 -0.34 -51.91 -11.04
C VAL A 834 -0.87 -51.32 -12.35
N SER A 835 -1.87 -50.44 -12.28
CA SER A 835 -2.45 -49.75 -13.45
C SER A 835 -1.59 -48.58 -13.92
N THR A 836 -1.65 -48.29 -15.22
CA THR A 836 -0.94 -47.16 -15.84
C THR A 836 -1.35 -45.81 -15.26
N ALA A 837 -2.63 -45.64 -14.90
CA ALA A 837 -3.16 -44.43 -14.26
C ALA A 837 -2.51 -44.17 -12.88
N GLU A 838 -2.31 -45.20 -12.06
CA GLU A 838 -1.65 -45.05 -10.76
C GLU A 838 -0.15 -44.69 -10.93
N GLN A 839 0.54 -45.30 -11.89
CA GLN A 839 1.92 -44.92 -12.22
C GLN A 839 2.03 -43.48 -12.72
N GLN A 840 1.01 -42.95 -13.39
CA GLN A 840 0.94 -41.54 -13.76
C GLN A 840 0.79 -40.64 -12.53
N LEU A 841 -0.07 -40.99 -11.56
CA LEU A 841 -0.19 -40.28 -10.28
C LEU A 841 1.15 -40.25 -9.52
N TRP A 842 1.87 -41.37 -9.46
CA TRP A 842 3.20 -41.42 -8.84
C TRP A 842 4.19 -40.49 -9.54
N LYS A 843 4.22 -40.47 -10.88
CA LYS A 843 5.10 -39.59 -11.66
C LYS A 843 4.77 -38.12 -11.46
N LYS A 844 3.47 -37.75 -11.44
CA LYS A 844 3.02 -36.40 -11.13
C LYS A 844 3.46 -35.99 -9.72
N SER A 845 3.13 -36.79 -8.70
CA SER A 845 3.51 -36.56 -7.30
C SER A 845 5.02 -36.38 -7.12
N PHE A 846 5.81 -37.29 -7.69
CA PHE A 846 7.27 -37.24 -7.64
C PHE A 846 7.86 -35.99 -8.29
N SER A 847 7.38 -35.65 -9.51
CA SER A 847 7.81 -34.45 -10.23
C SER A 847 7.55 -33.17 -9.42
N CYS A 848 6.40 -33.08 -8.76
CA CYS A 848 6.07 -31.97 -7.87
C CYS A 848 7.02 -31.90 -6.66
N PHE A 849 7.30 -33.02 -5.97
CA PHE A 849 8.23 -33.00 -4.84
C PHE A 849 9.67 -32.68 -5.26
N GLU A 850 10.18 -33.25 -6.35
CA GLU A 850 11.53 -32.96 -6.87
C GLU A 850 11.69 -31.47 -7.23
N LYS A 851 10.73 -30.92 -7.99
CA LYS A 851 10.66 -29.50 -8.33
C LYS A 851 10.47 -28.61 -7.09
N GLY A 852 9.83 -29.09 -6.03
CA GLY A 852 9.66 -28.34 -4.78
C GLY A 852 10.94 -28.32 -3.93
N ILE A 853 11.66 -29.45 -3.87
CA ILE A 853 12.96 -29.55 -3.19
C ILE A 853 13.96 -28.57 -3.81
N GLN A 854 14.06 -28.54 -5.14
CA GLN A 854 14.92 -27.59 -5.86
C GLN A 854 14.63 -26.12 -5.50
N ASN A 855 13.36 -25.74 -5.34
CA ASN A 855 13.00 -24.38 -4.92
C ASN A 855 13.51 -24.08 -3.50
N PHE A 856 13.31 -24.99 -2.55
CA PHE A 856 13.77 -24.78 -1.16
C PHE A 856 15.29 -24.83 -1.02
N GLU A 857 15.98 -25.71 -1.74
CA GLU A 857 17.44 -25.75 -1.82
C GLU A 857 18.01 -24.45 -2.42
N SER A 858 17.32 -23.81 -3.36
CA SER A 858 17.76 -22.53 -3.95
C SER A 858 17.64 -21.31 -3.01
N ILE A 859 16.98 -21.46 -1.86
CA ILE A 859 16.83 -20.42 -0.82
C ILE A 859 17.36 -20.89 0.56
N ASP A 860 18.15 -21.96 0.59
CA ASP A 860 18.71 -22.59 1.80
C ASP A 860 17.69 -23.03 2.88
N ASP A 861 16.41 -23.24 2.51
CA ASP A 861 15.35 -23.70 3.43
C ASP A 861 15.40 -25.24 3.60
N ALA A 862 16.41 -25.68 4.35
CA ALA A 862 16.63 -27.09 4.67
C ALA A 862 15.44 -27.75 5.40
N THR A 863 14.59 -26.98 6.09
CA THR A 863 13.45 -27.52 6.85
C THR A 863 12.36 -27.98 5.91
N ASN A 864 11.96 -27.11 4.98
CA ASN A 864 10.92 -27.45 4.01
C ASN A 864 11.44 -28.46 2.98
N ALA A 865 12.70 -28.36 2.54
CA ALA A 865 13.33 -29.41 1.73
C ALA A 865 13.27 -30.80 2.41
N ALA A 866 13.54 -30.88 3.72
CA ALA A 866 13.44 -32.13 4.47
C ALA A 866 11.99 -32.67 4.58
N LEU A 867 10.98 -31.80 4.65
CA LEU A 867 9.56 -32.20 4.64
C LEU A 867 9.17 -32.81 3.28
N LEU A 868 9.59 -32.22 2.16
CA LEU A 868 9.31 -32.77 0.83
C LEU A 868 10.07 -34.08 0.58
N LEU A 869 11.31 -34.21 1.08
CA LEU A 869 12.05 -35.48 1.08
C LEU A 869 11.32 -36.56 1.91
N CYS A 870 10.74 -36.18 3.06
CA CYS A 870 9.92 -37.08 3.90
C CYS A 870 8.64 -37.53 3.17
N ASN A 871 7.95 -36.61 2.48
CA ASN A 871 6.78 -36.94 1.66
C ASN A 871 7.14 -37.79 0.43
N THR A 872 8.30 -37.55 -0.19
CA THR A 872 8.84 -38.41 -1.26
C THR A 872 9.11 -39.83 -0.75
N GLY A 873 9.66 -39.98 0.47
CA GLY A 873 9.81 -41.28 1.13
C GLY A 873 8.47 -41.99 1.37
N ARG A 874 7.43 -41.23 1.76
CA ARG A 874 6.06 -41.76 1.92
C ARG A 874 5.45 -42.21 0.59
N LEU A 875 5.64 -41.45 -0.49
CA LEU A 875 5.22 -41.84 -1.84
C LEU A 875 5.89 -43.16 -2.26
N MET A 876 7.20 -43.31 -2.04
CA MET A 876 7.91 -44.56 -2.36
C MET A 876 7.33 -45.77 -1.59
N ARG A 877 6.85 -45.58 -0.35
CA ARG A 877 6.17 -46.67 0.39
C ARG A 877 4.82 -47.04 -0.22
N ILE A 878 4.04 -46.06 -0.68
CA ILE A 878 2.77 -46.32 -1.39
C ILE A 878 3.05 -47.10 -2.69
N CYS A 879 4.08 -46.71 -3.45
CA CYS A 879 4.53 -47.48 -4.61
C CYS A 879 4.91 -48.92 -4.23
N ALA A 880 5.65 -49.14 -3.13
CA ALA A 880 5.97 -50.49 -2.66
C ALA A 880 4.70 -51.29 -2.34
N GLN A 881 3.76 -50.71 -1.59
CA GLN A 881 2.52 -51.38 -1.19
C GLN A 881 1.61 -51.70 -2.38
N ALA A 882 1.64 -50.93 -3.47
CA ALA A 882 0.89 -51.22 -4.69
C ALA A 882 1.43 -52.43 -5.48
N HIS A 883 2.67 -52.86 -5.23
CA HIS A 883 3.23 -54.12 -5.76
C HIS A 883 2.90 -55.35 -4.88
N CYS A 884 2.10 -55.19 -3.82
CA CYS A 884 1.60 -56.29 -2.99
C CYS A 884 0.64 -57.21 -3.77
N ALA A 885 0.96 -58.50 -3.88
CA ALA A 885 0.05 -59.50 -4.45
C ALA A 885 -1.15 -59.79 -3.52
N ALA A 886 -2.35 -59.93 -4.11
CA ALA A 886 -3.58 -60.30 -3.39
C ALA A 886 -3.59 -61.79 -2.95
N GLU A 887 -4.35 -62.11 -1.91
CA GLU A 887 -4.33 -63.41 -1.19
C GLU A 887 -4.86 -64.64 -1.98
N GLY A 888 -5.12 -64.50 -3.29
CA GLY A 888 -5.76 -65.53 -4.12
C GLY A 888 -4.84 -66.61 -4.69
N ASP A 889 -3.51 -66.48 -4.61
CA ASP A 889 -2.55 -67.46 -5.11
C ASP A 889 -1.70 -68.06 -3.97
N PHE A 890 -1.39 -69.36 -4.07
CA PHE A 890 -0.63 -70.09 -3.05
C PHE A 890 0.75 -69.48 -2.78
N LYS A 891 1.03 -69.16 -1.51
CA LYS A 891 2.28 -68.59 -0.99
C LYS A 891 2.72 -67.29 -1.66
N ARG A 892 2.10 -66.17 -1.26
CA ARG A 892 2.67 -64.83 -1.43
C ARG A 892 4.11 -64.78 -0.89
N GLU A 893 5.02 -64.25 -1.69
CA GLU A 893 6.38 -63.89 -1.29
C GLU A 893 6.62 -62.38 -1.44
N PHE A 894 7.51 -61.81 -0.64
CA PHE A 894 7.96 -60.42 -0.73
C PHE A 894 8.68 -60.17 -2.07
N SER A 895 8.12 -59.28 -2.89
CA SER A 895 8.56 -59.02 -4.26
C SER A 895 9.86 -58.21 -4.32
N PRO A 896 10.65 -58.34 -5.40
CA PRO A 896 11.83 -57.50 -5.59
C PRO A 896 11.44 -56.03 -5.84
N GLU A 897 10.24 -55.76 -6.38
CA GLU A 897 9.69 -54.41 -6.56
C GLU A 897 9.34 -53.76 -5.22
N GLU A 898 8.63 -54.46 -4.31
CA GLU A 898 8.41 -53.99 -2.93
C GLU A 898 9.75 -53.60 -2.28
N ALA A 899 10.74 -54.50 -2.35
CA ALA A 899 12.08 -54.26 -1.79
C ALA A 899 12.76 -53.02 -2.41
N LEU A 900 12.70 -52.84 -3.73
CA LEU A 900 13.29 -51.69 -4.42
C LEU A 900 12.69 -50.37 -3.92
N TYR A 901 11.36 -50.30 -3.82
CA TYR A 901 10.67 -49.08 -3.41
C TYR A 901 10.84 -48.77 -1.91
N TYR A 902 10.85 -49.77 -1.02
CA TYR A 902 11.20 -49.55 0.39
C TYR A 902 12.64 -49.05 0.58
N ASN A 903 13.62 -49.56 -0.19
CA ASN A 903 14.99 -49.05 -0.15
C ASN A 903 15.08 -47.59 -0.66
N LYS A 904 14.36 -47.24 -1.73
CA LYS A 904 14.24 -45.84 -2.18
C LYS A 904 13.63 -44.94 -1.10
N ALA A 905 12.60 -45.40 -0.40
CA ALA A 905 11.99 -44.65 0.71
C ALA A 905 13.03 -44.35 1.81
N ILE A 906 13.79 -45.36 2.23
CA ILE A 906 14.89 -45.25 3.19
C ILE A 906 15.92 -44.20 2.74
N ASP A 907 16.33 -44.21 1.47
CA ASP A 907 17.29 -43.23 0.94
C ASP A 907 16.78 -41.79 1.04
N TYR A 908 15.50 -41.54 0.73
CA TYR A 908 14.90 -40.20 0.86
C TYR A 908 14.81 -39.73 2.32
N TYR A 909 14.40 -40.59 3.26
CA TYR A 909 14.42 -40.25 4.69
C TYR A 909 15.84 -40.00 5.22
N LEU A 910 16.83 -40.78 4.77
CA LEU A 910 18.24 -40.54 5.12
C LEU A 910 18.80 -39.24 4.53
N LYS A 911 18.34 -38.83 3.32
CA LYS A 911 18.64 -37.49 2.77
C LYS A 911 18.01 -36.38 3.62
N ALA A 912 16.75 -36.54 4.06
CA ALA A 912 16.08 -35.57 4.93
C ALA A 912 16.82 -35.37 6.26
N LEU A 913 17.26 -36.46 6.92
CA LEU A 913 18.07 -36.36 8.15
C LEU A 913 19.42 -35.67 7.92
N ARG A 914 20.08 -35.89 6.77
CA ARG A 914 21.33 -35.18 6.41
C ARG A 914 21.10 -33.68 6.23
N SER A 915 19.99 -33.28 5.60
CA SER A 915 19.62 -31.87 5.39
C SER A 915 19.37 -31.14 6.71
N LEU A 916 18.65 -31.76 7.65
CA LEU A 916 18.41 -31.19 8.98
C LEU A 916 19.67 -31.09 9.85
N ALA A 917 20.67 -31.96 9.60
CA ALA A 917 21.97 -32.10 10.29
C ALA A 917 21.93 -32.44 11.79
N LYS A 918 21.11 -31.77 12.60
CA LYS A 918 20.95 -31.98 14.04
C LYS A 918 19.51 -31.85 14.49
N ARG A 919 19.12 -32.66 15.48
CA ARG A 919 17.80 -32.58 16.16
C ARG A 919 17.49 -31.19 16.74
N GLU A 920 18.51 -30.54 17.30
CA GLU A 920 18.42 -29.24 18.00
C GLU A 920 17.74 -28.13 17.17
N ARG A 921 17.92 -28.12 15.85
CA ARG A 921 17.37 -27.05 14.98
C ARG A 921 15.86 -27.17 14.79
N HIS A 922 15.36 -28.36 14.48
CA HIS A 922 13.95 -28.61 14.15
C HIS A 922 13.46 -29.94 14.77
N PRO A 923 13.26 -30.00 16.11
CA PRO A 923 12.97 -31.26 16.79
C PRO A 923 11.73 -32.00 16.25
N ALA A 924 10.63 -31.28 16.00
CA ALA A 924 9.39 -31.88 15.50
C ALA A 924 9.55 -32.53 14.11
N VAL A 925 10.30 -31.90 13.20
CA VAL A 925 10.56 -32.44 11.86
C VAL A 925 11.52 -33.64 11.96
N TRP A 926 12.60 -33.50 12.74
CA TRP A 926 13.58 -34.55 12.99
C TRP A 926 12.93 -35.82 13.57
N ASP A 927 12.11 -35.66 14.61
CA ASP A 927 11.42 -36.77 15.28
C ASP A 927 10.39 -37.41 14.34
N SER A 928 9.80 -36.64 13.42
CA SER A 928 8.90 -37.18 12.41
C SER A 928 9.61 -37.94 11.30
N VAL A 929 10.76 -37.49 10.81
CA VAL A 929 11.56 -38.25 9.83
C VAL A 929 12.08 -39.55 10.44
N ASN A 930 12.54 -39.53 11.70
CA ASN A 930 12.95 -40.76 12.40
C ASN A 930 11.79 -41.73 12.60
N TRP A 931 10.60 -41.24 12.97
CA TRP A 931 9.40 -42.06 13.09
C TRP A 931 9.04 -42.75 11.76
N GLU A 932 9.03 -42.01 10.64
CA GLU A 932 8.74 -42.59 9.32
C GLU A 932 9.83 -43.56 8.85
N LEU A 933 11.11 -43.26 9.09
CA LEU A 933 12.23 -44.15 8.78
C LEU A 933 12.17 -45.46 9.60
N SER A 934 11.89 -45.36 10.91
CA SER A 934 11.65 -46.49 11.79
C SER A 934 10.46 -47.34 11.31
N THR A 935 9.36 -46.69 10.91
CA THR A 935 8.17 -47.34 10.33
C THR A 935 8.53 -48.09 9.05
N THR A 936 9.33 -47.48 8.17
CA THR A 936 9.74 -48.05 6.88
C THR A 936 10.56 -49.32 7.06
N TYR A 937 11.59 -49.27 7.91
CA TYR A 937 12.39 -50.46 8.25
C TYR A 937 11.55 -51.55 8.92
N PHE A 938 10.62 -51.17 9.81
CA PHE A 938 9.72 -52.12 10.47
C PHE A 938 8.83 -52.83 9.46
N THR A 939 8.07 -52.10 8.64
CA THR A 939 7.16 -52.67 7.64
C THR A 939 7.89 -53.54 6.61
N MET A 940 9.06 -53.11 6.14
CA MET A 940 9.88 -53.91 5.23
C MET A 940 10.32 -55.23 5.89
N ALA A 941 10.81 -55.17 7.14
CA ALA A 941 11.23 -56.35 7.89
C ALA A 941 10.06 -57.26 8.30
N THR A 942 8.87 -56.72 8.57
CA THR A 942 7.68 -57.55 8.83
C THR A 942 7.27 -58.32 7.59
N LEU A 943 7.12 -57.64 6.45
CA LEU A 943 6.76 -58.26 5.18
C LEU A 943 7.78 -59.31 4.73
N GLN A 944 9.08 -59.02 4.87
CA GLN A 944 10.14 -59.96 4.54
C GLN A 944 10.19 -61.19 5.48
N GLN A 945 9.71 -61.06 6.72
CA GLN A 945 9.62 -62.19 7.67
C GLN A 945 8.35 -63.02 7.49
N ASP A 946 7.19 -62.38 7.24
CA ASP A 946 5.90 -63.07 7.12
C ASP A 946 5.71 -63.69 5.71
N TYR A 947 6.25 -63.04 4.67
CA TYR A 947 6.21 -63.48 3.27
C TYR A 947 7.63 -63.75 2.74
N ALA A 948 8.41 -64.53 3.49
CA ALA A 948 9.80 -64.85 3.20
C ALA A 948 10.00 -65.36 1.74
N PRO A 949 10.86 -64.73 0.92
CA PRO A 949 11.05 -65.08 -0.50
C PRO A 949 11.95 -66.32 -0.70
N LEU A 950 11.47 -67.47 -0.21
CA LEU A 950 12.19 -68.74 -0.16
C LEU A 950 12.44 -69.37 -1.53
N SER A 951 11.70 -68.96 -2.56
CA SER A 951 12.00 -69.30 -3.97
C SER A 951 13.33 -68.74 -4.47
N ARG A 952 13.85 -67.66 -3.84
CA ARG A 952 14.99 -66.86 -4.33
C ARG A 952 16.11 -66.66 -3.31
N LYS A 953 15.84 -66.77 -2.01
CA LYS A 953 16.84 -66.60 -0.94
C LYS A 953 16.78 -67.75 0.07
N ALA A 954 17.94 -68.14 0.58
CA ALA A 954 18.03 -69.09 1.69
C ALA A 954 17.45 -68.49 2.98
N GLN A 955 16.82 -69.33 3.81
CA GLN A 955 16.21 -68.93 5.09
C GLN A 955 17.16 -68.11 5.97
N GLU A 956 18.41 -68.58 6.16
CA GLU A 956 19.42 -67.92 7.01
C GLU A 956 19.76 -66.50 6.52
N GLN A 957 19.78 -66.29 5.20
CA GLN A 957 20.02 -64.97 4.61
C GLN A 957 18.82 -64.03 4.81
N ILE A 958 17.60 -64.55 4.75
CA ILE A 958 16.38 -63.78 5.04
C ILE A 958 16.34 -63.39 6.53
N GLU A 959 16.61 -64.33 7.44
CA GLU A 959 16.66 -64.08 8.88
C GLU A 959 17.71 -63.03 9.27
N LYS A 960 18.88 -63.06 8.60
CA LYS A 960 19.91 -62.02 8.76
C LYS A 960 19.43 -60.64 8.28
N GLU A 961 18.86 -60.56 7.07
CA GLU A 961 18.35 -59.29 6.51
C GLU A 961 17.21 -58.70 7.37
N VAL A 962 16.27 -59.54 7.83
CA VAL A 962 15.20 -59.16 8.78
C VAL A 962 15.81 -58.65 10.08
N SER A 963 16.80 -59.35 10.66
CA SER A 963 17.47 -58.91 11.89
C SER A 963 18.15 -57.55 11.71
N GLU A 964 18.89 -57.34 10.63
CA GLU A 964 19.54 -56.06 10.33
C GLU A 964 18.53 -54.93 10.14
N ALA A 965 17.42 -55.16 9.43
CA ALA A 965 16.37 -54.17 9.22
C ALA A 965 15.61 -53.86 10.52
N MET A 966 15.31 -54.86 11.35
CA MET A 966 14.70 -54.67 12.67
C MET A 966 15.59 -53.87 13.63
N MET A 967 16.91 -54.16 13.65
CA MET A 967 17.87 -53.39 14.44
C MET A 967 18.03 -51.94 13.92
N LYS A 968 17.95 -51.72 12.61
CA LYS A 968 17.87 -50.36 12.03
C LYS A 968 16.57 -49.64 12.41
N SER A 969 15.43 -50.34 12.43
CA SER A 969 14.15 -49.76 12.88
C SER A 969 14.21 -49.31 14.35
N LEU A 970 14.80 -50.13 15.24
CA LEU A 970 15.05 -49.78 16.64
C LEU A 970 15.96 -48.57 16.80
N LYS A 971 17.04 -48.46 16.00
CA LYS A 971 17.96 -47.31 16.04
C LYS A 971 17.26 -45.96 15.84
N TYR A 972 16.21 -45.92 15.01
CA TYR A 972 15.44 -44.71 14.73
C TYR A 972 14.12 -44.64 15.53
N CYS A 973 13.92 -45.53 16.50
CA CYS A 973 12.74 -45.57 17.35
C CYS A 973 13.08 -45.01 18.74
N ASP A 974 12.78 -43.73 18.97
CA ASP A 974 13.09 -43.08 20.25
C ASP A 974 12.12 -43.54 21.35
N VAL A 975 12.61 -44.38 22.25
CA VAL A 975 11.88 -44.93 23.40
C VAL A 975 12.13 -44.16 24.70
N ASP A 976 13.18 -43.37 24.76
CA ASP A 976 13.70 -42.75 25.99
C ASP A 976 13.25 -41.28 26.13
N THR A 977 13.17 -40.53 25.03
CA THR A 977 12.71 -39.14 25.06
C THR A 977 11.19 -39.05 25.28
N VAL A 978 10.79 -38.26 26.28
CA VAL A 978 9.38 -37.93 26.53
C VAL A 978 8.81 -37.14 25.35
N SER A 979 7.86 -37.75 24.64
CA SER A 979 7.14 -37.13 23.51
C SER A 979 5.76 -37.76 23.35
N PRO A 980 4.80 -37.11 22.65
CA PRO A 980 3.48 -37.70 22.37
C PRO A 980 3.56 -39.02 21.60
N ARG A 981 4.67 -39.30 20.89
CA ARG A 981 4.89 -40.55 20.15
C ARG A 981 5.62 -41.62 20.99
N GLN A 982 6.09 -41.32 22.19
CA GLN A 982 6.86 -42.24 23.02
C GLN A 982 6.15 -43.58 23.28
N PRO A 983 4.83 -43.64 23.60
CA PRO A 983 4.13 -44.92 23.75
C PRO A 983 4.10 -45.73 22.45
N LEU A 984 3.93 -45.07 21.29
CA LEU A 984 3.95 -45.72 19.98
C LEU A 984 5.34 -46.27 19.62
N CYS A 985 6.40 -45.53 19.98
CA CYS A 985 7.79 -45.99 19.86
C CYS A 985 8.07 -47.19 20.76
N GLN A 986 7.66 -47.13 22.03
CA GLN A 986 7.81 -48.23 22.99
C GLN A 986 7.04 -49.48 22.54
N TYR A 987 5.83 -49.33 22.02
CA TYR A 987 5.03 -50.44 21.47
C TYR A 987 5.71 -51.08 20.24
N ARG A 988 6.22 -50.26 19.31
CA ARG A 988 6.98 -50.77 18.15
C ARG A 988 8.26 -51.48 18.60
N ALA A 989 9.04 -50.90 19.51
CA ALA A 989 10.26 -51.50 20.01
C ALA A 989 10.00 -52.83 20.74
N ALA A 990 8.92 -52.92 21.51
CA ALA A 990 8.47 -54.16 22.14
C ALA A 990 8.10 -55.23 21.11
N THR A 991 7.35 -54.84 20.08
CA THR A 991 6.93 -55.72 18.97
C THR A 991 8.13 -56.20 18.13
N ILE A 992 9.11 -55.34 17.86
CA ILE A 992 10.36 -55.73 17.17
C ILE A 992 11.12 -56.76 18.00
N HIS A 993 11.31 -56.51 19.29
CA HIS A 993 11.98 -57.45 20.17
C HIS A 993 11.23 -58.78 20.31
N HIS A 994 9.89 -58.77 20.33
CA HIS A 994 9.09 -59.98 20.26
C HIS A 994 9.35 -60.76 18.96
N ARG A 995 9.18 -60.14 17.79
CA ARG A 995 9.34 -60.83 16.49
C ARG A 995 10.77 -61.35 16.26
N LEU A 996 11.80 -60.65 16.77
CA LEU A 996 13.18 -61.15 16.79
C LEU A 996 13.35 -62.36 17.73
N ALA A 997 12.76 -62.32 18.93
CA ALA A 997 12.85 -63.41 19.88
C ALA A 997 12.16 -64.69 19.35
N SER A 998 10.95 -64.57 18.80
CA SER A 998 10.21 -65.67 18.18
C SER A 998 10.94 -66.24 16.96
N MET A 999 11.62 -65.39 16.17
CA MET A 999 12.49 -65.82 15.07
C MET A 999 13.63 -66.68 15.59
N TYR A 1000 14.49 -66.16 16.48
CA TYR A 1000 15.63 -66.91 17.02
C TYR A 1000 15.22 -68.18 17.80
N HIS A 1001 14.04 -68.18 18.43
CA HIS A 1001 13.45 -69.37 19.03
C HIS A 1001 13.06 -70.41 17.97
N SER A 1002 12.48 -69.99 16.84
CA SER A 1002 12.22 -70.88 15.69
C SER A 1002 13.52 -71.43 15.09
N CYS A 1003 14.53 -70.58 14.86
CA CYS A 1003 15.86 -70.99 14.40
C CYS A 1003 16.46 -72.04 15.34
N LEU A 1004 16.42 -71.81 16.66
CA LEU A 1004 16.93 -72.73 17.68
C LEU A 1004 16.25 -74.11 17.66
N ARG A 1005 14.95 -74.15 17.33
CA ARG A 1005 14.16 -75.39 17.23
C ARG A 1005 14.46 -76.16 15.94
N ASN A 1006 14.75 -75.45 14.85
CA ASN A 1006 14.91 -76.04 13.52
C ASN A 1006 16.39 -76.33 13.16
N GLN A 1007 17.37 -75.69 13.81
CA GLN A 1007 18.81 -75.90 13.55
C GLN A 1007 19.27 -77.29 14.01
N VAL A 1008 20.00 -77.98 13.15
CA VAL A 1008 20.62 -79.29 13.45
C VAL A 1008 22.14 -79.17 13.27
N GLY A 1009 22.91 -79.66 14.25
CA GLY A 1009 24.36 -79.90 14.12
C GLY A 1009 25.30 -78.81 14.66
N ASP A 1010 24.98 -77.52 14.54
CA ASP A 1010 25.85 -76.43 15.03
C ASP A 1010 25.49 -76.00 16.47
N GLU A 1011 26.27 -76.49 17.44
CA GLU A 1011 26.13 -76.13 18.86
C GLU A 1011 26.57 -74.70 19.19
N HIS A 1012 27.48 -74.09 18.42
CA HIS A 1012 27.88 -72.69 18.62
C HIS A 1012 26.72 -71.76 18.22
N LEU A 1013 26.13 -72.00 17.05
CA LEU A 1013 25.00 -71.24 16.55
C LEU A 1013 23.72 -71.49 17.39
N ARG A 1014 23.45 -72.72 17.85
CA ARG A 1014 22.41 -72.99 18.86
C ARG A 1014 22.62 -72.18 20.12
N LYS A 1015 23.84 -72.14 20.67
CA LYS A 1015 24.14 -71.35 21.88
C LYS A 1015 23.90 -69.86 21.65
N GLN A 1016 24.27 -69.33 20.47
CA GLN A 1016 24.04 -67.94 20.09
C GLN A 1016 22.54 -67.61 19.94
N HIS A 1017 21.78 -68.39 19.18
CA HIS A 1017 20.33 -68.19 19.01
C HIS A 1017 19.58 -68.27 20.34
N ARG A 1018 19.98 -69.17 21.25
CA ARG A 1018 19.40 -69.23 22.60
C ARG A 1018 19.62 -67.94 23.40
N VAL A 1019 20.84 -67.37 23.37
CA VAL A 1019 21.16 -66.12 24.08
C VAL A 1019 20.40 -64.93 23.47
N LEU A 1020 20.31 -64.86 22.14
CA LEU A 1020 19.58 -63.79 21.45
C LEU A 1020 18.06 -63.87 21.69
N ALA A 1021 17.47 -65.06 21.66
CA ALA A 1021 16.06 -65.26 21.97
C ALA A 1021 15.72 -64.80 23.41
N ASP A 1022 16.50 -65.21 24.40
CA ASP A 1022 16.29 -64.83 25.81
C ASP A 1022 16.46 -63.32 26.05
N LEU A 1023 17.48 -62.72 25.44
CA LEU A 1023 17.73 -61.27 25.47
C LEU A 1023 16.54 -60.48 24.90
N HIS A 1024 16.08 -60.86 23.71
CA HIS A 1024 15.00 -60.13 23.03
C HIS A 1024 13.65 -60.36 23.70
N TYR A 1025 13.33 -61.57 24.15
CA TYR A 1025 12.13 -61.83 24.94
C TYR A 1025 12.12 -60.99 26.24
N SER A 1026 13.25 -60.91 26.94
CA SER A 1026 13.35 -60.14 28.18
C SER A 1026 13.19 -58.63 27.95
N LYS A 1027 13.70 -58.09 26.83
CA LYS A 1027 13.48 -56.69 26.44
C LYS A 1027 12.03 -56.42 26.03
N ALA A 1028 11.40 -57.30 25.26
CA ALA A 1028 10.00 -57.18 24.85
C ALA A 1028 9.07 -57.13 26.08
N VAL A 1029 9.25 -58.06 27.03
CA VAL A 1029 8.49 -58.08 28.30
C VAL A 1029 8.64 -56.78 29.07
N ARG A 1030 9.87 -56.25 29.22
CA ARG A 1030 10.10 -54.98 29.94
C ARG A 1030 9.35 -53.81 29.30
N LEU A 1031 9.31 -53.72 27.98
CA LEU A 1031 8.63 -52.63 27.27
C LEU A 1031 7.10 -52.78 27.31
N PHE A 1032 6.55 -53.98 27.05
CA PHE A 1032 5.10 -54.20 27.18
C PHE A 1032 4.59 -53.99 28.62
N GLN A 1033 5.41 -54.27 29.64
CA GLN A 1033 5.07 -54.00 31.04
C GLN A 1033 4.97 -52.50 31.37
N LEU A 1034 5.75 -51.66 30.67
CA LEU A 1034 5.71 -50.20 30.86
C LEU A 1034 4.45 -49.57 30.25
N LEU A 1035 4.02 -50.10 29.09
CA LEU A 1035 2.92 -49.55 28.30
C LEU A 1035 1.55 -49.67 28.96
N LYS A 1036 1.29 -50.76 29.69
CA LYS A 1036 -0.01 -51.12 30.33
C LYS A 1036 -1.20 -51.34 29.38
N ASP A 1037 -1.27 -50.63 28.26
CA ASP A 1037 -2.39 -50.65 27.31
C ASP A 1037 -2.31 -51.80 26.28
N ALA A 1038 -1.42 -52.78 26.49
CA ALA A 1038 -1.18 -53.93 25.61
C ALA A 1038 -1.09 -55.27 26.40
N PRO A 1039 -2.13 -55.65 27.16
CA PRO A 1039 -2.06 -56.82 28.04
C PRO A 1039 -2.09 -58.16 27.29
N CYS A 1040 -2.71 -58.22 26.11
CA CYS A 1040 -2.75 -59.42 25.26
C CYS A 1040 -1.36 -59.74 24.68
N GLU A 1041 -0.64 -58.72 24.24
CA GLU A 1041 0.71 -58.79 23.69
C GLU A 1041 1.69 -59.21 24.79
N PHE A 1042 1.61 -58.59 25.98
CA PHE A 1042 2.39 -59.02 27.14
C PHE A 1042 2.15 -60.48 27.49
N LEU A 1043 0.88 -60.92 27.56
CA LEU A 1043 0.52 -62.30 27.85
C LEU A 1043 1.04 -63.27 26.78
N ARG A 1044 0.89 -62.93 25.50
CA ARG A 1044 1.44 -63.69 24.35
C ARG A 1044 2.96 -63.88 24.47
N VAL A 1045 3.70 -62.80 24.71
CA VAL A 1045 5.17 -62.85 24.85
C VAL A 1045 5.58 -63.73 26.04
N GLN A 1046 4.91 -63.62 27.18
CA GLN A 1046 5.20 -64.46 28.35
C GLN A 1046 4.87 -65.95 28.10
N LEU A 1047 3.78 -66.26 27.39
CA LEU A 1047 3.44 -67.63 26.99
C LEU A 1047 4.47 -68.24 26.02
N GLU A 1048 4.99 -67.45 25.09
CA GLU A 1048 6.10 -67.89 24.24
C GLU A 1048 7.40 -68.12 25.02
N ARG A 1049 7.69 -67.30 26.03
CA ARG A 1049 8.82 -67.52 26.95
C ARG A 1049 8.67 -68.80 27.77
N VAL A 1050 7.45 -69.13 28.19
CA VAL A 1050 7.15 -70.43 28.81
C VAL A 1050 7.43 -71.57 27.83
N ALA A 1051 6.96 -71.50 26.58
CA ALA A 1051 7.24 -72.51 25.57
C ALA A 1051 8.76 -72.65 25.27
N PHE A 1052 9.49 -71.53 25.28
CA PHE A 1052 10.96 -71.51 25.15
C PHE A 1052 11.67 -72.18 26.34
N ALA A 1053 11.19 -71.97 27.57
CA ALA A 1053 11.69 -72.66 28.75
C ALA A 1053 11.36 -74.16 28.74
N GLU A 1054 10.17 -74.56 28.29
CA GLU A 1054 9.79 -75.97 28.10
C GLU A 1054 10.68 -76.67 27.06
N PHE A 1055 11.00 -76.02 25.94
CA PHE A 1055 11.93 -76.55 24.94
C PHE A 1055 13.35 -76.72 25.49
N GLN A 1056 13.83 -75.76 26.29
CA GLN A 1056 15.11 -75.88 26.99
C GLN A 1056 15.12 -77.02 28.03
N MET A 1057 14.04 -77.17 28.80
CA MET A 1057 13.88 -78.27 29.77
C MET A 1057 13.88 -79.64 29.08
N ALA A 1058 13.22 -79.76 27.92
CA ALA A 1058 13.21 -80.98 27.12
C ALA A 1058 14.62 -81.34 26.59
N SER A 1059 15.44 -80.33 26.28
CA SER A 1059 16.82 -80.49 25.80
C SER A 1059 17.84 -80.86 26.90
N GLN A 1060 17.45 -80.89 28.17
CA GLN A 1060 18.36 -81.20 29.29
C GLN A 1060 18.31 -82.68 29.68
N ASN A 1061 19.42 -83.21 30.20
CA ASN A 1061 19.51 -84.60 30.67
C ASN A 1061 19.47 -84.74 32.21
N SER A 1062 19.77 -83.68 32.98
CA SER A 1062 19.79 -83.73 34.45
C SER A 1062 18.47 -83.30 35.08
N ASN A 1063 17.98 -84.04 36.08
CA ASN A 1063 16.74 -83.69 36.78
C ASN A 1063 16.83 -82.36 37.55
N ALA A 1064 18.00 -82.04 38.11
CA ALA A 1064 18.24 -80.76 38.78
C ALA A 1064 18.21 -79.57 37.80
N GLY A 1065 18.74 -79.74 36.59
CA GLY A 1065 18.61 -78.75 35.51
C GLY A 1065 17.15 -78.55 35.14
N LYS A 1066 16.42 -79.65 34.91
CA LYS A 1066 14.99 -79.61 34.56
C LYS A 1066 14.16 -78.89 35.61
N LEU A 1067 14.38 -79.19 36.89
CA LEU A 1067 13.72 -78.48 38.00
C LEU A 1067 14.04 -76.98 37.99
N LYS A 1068 15.31 -76.59 37.80
CA LYS A 1068 15.69 -75.16 37.73
C LYS A 1068 15.00 -74.42 36.57
N THR A 1069 14.99 -74.99 35.36
CA THR A 1069 14.31 -74.39 34.20
C THR A 1069 12.78 -74.39 34.38
N LEU A 1070 12.22 -75.42 35.02
CA LEU A 1070 10.79 -75.50 35.32
C LEU A 1070 10.33 -74.46 36.36
N PHE A 1071 11.10 -74.24 37.42
CA PHE A 1071 10.82 -73.17 38.38
C PHE A 1071 10.94 -71.78 37.72
N GLY A 1072 11.90 -71.58 36.83
CA GLY A 1072 11.97 -70.37 36.00
C GLY A 1072 10.74 -70.19 35.10
N ALA A 1073 10.20 -71.27 34.52
CA ALA A 1073 8.96 -71.20 33.73
C ALA A 1073 7.73 -70.88 34.60
N LEU A 1074 7.64 -71.43 35.82
CA LEU A 1074 6.57 -71.10 36.77
C LEU A 1074 6.66 -69.65 37.28
N ASP A 1075 7.85 -69.11 37.50
CA ASP A 1075 8.06 -67.68 37.80
C ASP A 1075 7.60 -66.77 36.64
N VAL A 1076 7.87 -67.15 35.38
CA VAL A 1076 7.32 -66.45 34.21
C VAL A 1076 5.78 -66.53 34.16
N VAL A 1077 5.19 -67.67 34.53
CA VAL A 1077 3.73 -67.82 34.66
C VAL A 1077 3.17 -66.90 35.76
N VAL A 1078 3.80 -66.80 36.93
CA VAL A 1078 3.38 -65.88 37.99
C VAL A 1078 3.44 -64.42 37.52
N LYS A 1079 4.46 -64.07 36.72
CA LYS A 1079 4.61 -62.72 36.15
C LYS A 1079 3.54 -62.33 35.12
N THR A 1080 2.66 -63.23 34.66
CA THR A 1080 1.49 -62.84 33.83
C THR A 1080 0.36 -62.18 34.63
N LYS A 1081 0.38 -62.29 35.97
CA LYS A 1081 -0.63 -61.71 36.88
C LYS A 1081 -0.98 -60.26 36.54
N CYS A 1082 0.01 -59.43 36.22
CA CYS A 1082 -0.20 -58.02 35.86
C CYS A 1082 -1.10 -57.84 34.62
N ALA A 1083 -0.95 -58.67 33.57
CA ALA A 1083 -1.82 -58.59 32.39
C ALA A 1083 -3.24 -59.07 32.70
N PHE A 1084 -3.40 -60.15 33.49
CA PHE A 1084 -4.73 -60.59 33.91
C PHE A 1084 -5.44 -59.55 34.80
N GLN A 1085 -4.71 -58.76 35.60
CA GLN A 1085 -5.28 -57.65 36.37
C GLN A 1085 -5.79 -56.51 35.46
N LEU A 1086 -5.07 -56.20 34.37
CA LEU A 1086 -5.47 -55.21 33.38
C LEU A 1086 -6.70 -55.69 32.57
N ILE A 1087 -6.64 -56.91 32.04
CA ILE A 1087 -7.76 -57.58 31.36
C ILE A 1087 -9.02 -57.60 32.24
N ARG A 1088 -8.89 -57.91 33.54
CA ARG A 1088 -10.01 -57.88 34.49
C ARG A 1088 -10.61 -56.47 34.61
N LYS A 1089 -9.77 -55.44 34.66
CA LYS A 1089 -10.20 -54.04 34.79
C LYS A 1089 -10.99 -53.58 33.56
N GLU A 1090 -10.52 -53.91 32.36
CA GLU A 1090 -11.20 -53.61 31.10
C GLU A 1090 -12.53 -54.37 30.96
N LEU A 1091 -12.52 -55.70 31.22
CA LEU A 1091 -13.75 -56.51 31.21
C LEU A 1091 -14.79 -56.02 32.23
N ALA A 1092 -14.37 -55.55 33.40
CA ALA A 1092 -15.27 -54.97 34.39
C ALA A 1092 -15.85 -53.61 33.93
N ALA A 1093 -15.03 -52.74 33.32
CA ALA A 1093 -15.48 -51.45 32.81
C ALA A 1093 -16.51 -51.60 31.66
N GLU A 1094 -16.30 -52.55 30.75
CA GLU A 1094 -17.29 -52.88 29.71
C GLU A 1094 -18.61 -53.41 30.31
N CYS A 1095 -18.54 -54.26 31.35
CA CYS A 1095 -19.73 -54.73 32.06
C CYS A 1095 -20.49 -53.58 32.75
N GLU A 1096 -19.81 -52.57 33.28
CA GLU A 1096 -20.43 -51.37 33.83
C GLU A 1096 -21.09 -50.50 32.75
N GLN A 1097 -20.47 -50.31 31.58
CA GLN A 1097 -21.06 -49.58 30.45
C GLN A 1097 -22.33 -50.28 29.94
N LEU A 1098 -22.28 -51.60 29.72
CA LEU A 1098 -23.43 -52.44 29.36
C LEU A 1098 -24.58 -52.42 30.40
N SER A 1099 -24.32 -51.96 31.62
CA SER A 1099 -25.36 -51.75 32.65
C SER A 1099 -26.00 -50.35 32.58
N LYS A 1100 -25.26 -49.33 32.13
CA LYS A 1100 -25.72 -47.93 32.02
C LYS A 1100 -26.46 -47.64 30.71
N ASP A 1101 -26.05 -48.28 29.60
CA ASP A 1101 -26.72 -48.11 28.31
C ASP A 1101 -28.15 -48.68 28.28
N LYS A 1102 -28.50 -49.53 29.25
CA LYS A 1102 -29.88 -49.99 29.47
C LYS A 1102 -30.81 -48.94 30.10
N SER A 1103 -30.28 -47.83 30.63
CA SER A 1103 -31.09 -46.77 31.24
C SER A 1103 -31.31 -45.53 30.38
N ASN A 1104 -30.44 -45.25 29.39
CA ASN A 1104 -30.53 -44.08 28.51
C ASN A 1104 -30.46 -44.48 27.03
N ALA A 1105 -31.54 -45.05 26.52
CA ALA A 1105 -31.65 -45.44 25.11
C ALA A 1105 -32.38 -44.38 24.27
N GLU A 1106 -31.79 -43.19 24.11
CA GLU A 1106 -32.13 -42.27 23.02
C GLU A 1106 -30.99 -41.29 22.73
N ASN A 1107 -30.53 -41.24 21.46
CA ASN A 1107 -29.47 -40.38 20.90
C ASN A 1107 -28.06 -40.56 21.52
N THR A 1108 -27.08 -41.12 20.81
CA THR A 1108 -26.27 -40.35 19.83
C THR A 1108 -25.49 -41.30 18.91
N THR A 1109 -25.35 -40.94 17.63
CA THR A 1109 -24.38 -41.59 16.73
C THR A 1109 -22.99 -40.97 16.90
N SER A 1110 -22.02 -41.74 17.40
CA SER A 1110 -20.60 -41.33 17.44
C SER A 1110 -19.70 -42.43 16.86
N ASN A 1111 -19.17 -42.17 15.67
CA ASN A 1111 -17.99 -42.87 15.16
C ASN A 1111 -16.78 -42.41 15.98
N ASP A 1112 -16.42 -43.19 17.00
CA ASP A 1112 -15.07 -43.16 17.58
C ASP A 1112 -14.63 -44.59 17.84
N SER A 1113 -13.52 -44.99 17.22
CA SER A 1113 -12.94 -46.33 17.36
C SER A 1113 -12.22 -46.44 18.70
N SER A 1114 -12.99 -46.62 19.78
CA SER A 1114 -12.44 -46.91 21.10
C SER A 1114 -11.78 -48.30 21.10
N THR A 1115 -10.67 -48.40 21.85
CA THR A 1115 -9.83 -49.59 21.95
C THR A 1115 -10.51 -50.69 22.79
N GLY A 1116 -11.47 -51.40 22.19
CA GLY A 1116 -12.14 -52.55 22.81
C GLY A 1116 -11.21 -53.77 22.90
N LEU A 1117 -11.24 -54.47 24.04
CA LEU A 1117 -10.43 -55.66 24.28
C LEU A 1117 -10.89 -56.83 23.38
N ASN A 1118 -9.99 -57.43 22.60
CA ASN A 1118 -10.32 -58.55 21.72
C ASN A 1118 -10.63 -59.84 22.52
N LYS A 1119 -11.91 -60.04 22.87
CA LYS A 1119 -12.38 -61.18 23.68
C LYS A 1119 -12.06 -62.55 23.08
N GLU A 1120 -12.03 -62.69 21.76
CA GLU A 1120 -11.69 -63.97 21.12
C GLU A 1120 -10.20 -64.30 21.29
N GLU A 1121 -9.34 -63.28 21.18
CA GLU A 1121 -7.90 -63.39 21.43
C GLU A 1121 -7.59 -63.66 22.90
N VAL A 1122 -8.27 -62.98 23.83
CA VAL A 1122 -8.17 -63.27 25.27
C VAL A 1122 -8.57 -64.71 25.58
N LEU A 1123 -9.66 -65.23 24.99
CA LEU A 1123 -10.07 -66.63 25.14
C LEU A 1123 -9.03 -67.61 24.59
N LYS A 1124 -8.42 -67.32 23.43
CA LYS A 1124 -7.33 -68.12 22.85
C LYS A 1124 -6.10 -68.14 23.77
N LEU A 1125 -5.65 -66.96 24.23
CA LEU A 1125 -4.49 -66.82 25.12
C LEU A 1125 -4.74 -67.48 26.49
N LEU A 1126 -5.94 -67.34 27.06
CA LEU A 1126 -6.37 -67.98 28.31
C LEU A 1126 -6.35 -69.51 28.20
N SER A 1127 -6.87 -70.08 27.11
CA SER A 1127 -6.85 -71.53 26.84
C SER A 1127 -5.41 -72.06 26.73
N ILE A 1128 -4.52 -71.34 26.04
CA ILE A 1128 -3.09 -71.67 25.96
C ILE A 1128 -2.43 -71.57 27.35
N PHE A 1129 -2.76 -70.54 28.13
CA PHE A 1129 -2.25 -70.33 29.48
C PHE A 1129 -2.64 -71.47 30.44
N GLU A 1130 -3.93 -71.80 30.51
CA GLU A 1130 -4.44 -72.91 31.34
C GLU A 1130 -3.75 -74.24 31.00
N SER A 1131 -3.59 -74.52 29.69
CA SER A 1131 -2.92 -75.73 29.20
C SER A 1131 -1.43 -75.80 29.60
N ARG A 1132 -0.67 -74.73 29.37
CA ARG A 1132 0.76 -74.65 29.75
C ARG A 1132 0.95 -74.69 31.27
N MET A 1133 0.14 -73.94 32.03
CA MET A 1133 0.19 -73.92 33.49
C MET A 1133 -0.10 -75.32 34.08
N SER A 1134 -1.11 -76.01 33.55
CA SER A 1134 -1.43 -77.40 33.91
C SER A 1134 -0.25 -78.35 33.62
N PHE A 1135 0.38 -78.23 32.45
CA PHE A 1135 1.56 -79.01 32.09
C PHE A 1135 2.74 -78.76 33.05
N LEU A 1136 3.14 -77.50 33.28
CA LEU A 1136 4.26 -77.14 34.16
C LEU A 1136 4.04 -77.66 35.59
N LEU A 1137 2.84 -77.45 36.15
CA LEU A 1137 2.51 -77.92 37.49
C LEU A 1137 2.57 -79.45 37.56
N LEU A 1138 2.03 -80.18 36.58
CA LEU A 1138 2.12 -81.64 36.51
C LEU A 1138 3.57 -82.13 36.44
N GLN A 1139 4.42 -81.49 35.63
CA GLN A 1139 5.84 -81.86 35.56
C GLN A 1139 6.57 -81.56 36.88
N SER A 1140 6.21 -80.47 37.58
CA SER A 1140 6.83 -80.13 38.87
C SER A 1140 6.50 -81.19 39.92
N VAL A 1141 5.23 -81.60 39.98
CA VAL A 1141 4.77 -82.65 40.89
C VAL A 1141 5.45 -83.98 40.57
N LYS A 1142 5.63 -84.33 39.29
CA LYS A 1142 6.34 -85.56 38.86
C LYS A 1142 7.82 -85.55 39.20
N LEU A 1143 8.52 -84.44 38.97
CA LEU A 1143 9.96 -84.35 39.23
C LEU A 1143 10.25 -84.29 40.73
N LEU A 1144 9.52 -83.48 41.51
CA LEU A 1144 9.67 -83.36 42.97
C LEU A 1144 9.29 -84.66 43.71
N THR A 1145 8.31 -85.43 43.21
CA THR A 1145 8.02 -86.77 43.77
C THR A 1145 9.08 -87.82 43.41
N SER A 1146 9.84 -87.60 42.34
CA SER A 1146 10.94 -88.47 41.92
C SER A 1146 12.23 -88.17 42.71
N THR A 1147 12.52 -86.88 43.00
CA THR A 1147 13.64 -86.49 43.88
C THR A 1147 13.40 -86.90 45.34
N LYS A 1148 12.16 -86.79 45.86
CA LYS A 1148 11.79 -87.25 47.21
C LYS A 1148 12.05 -88.76 47.45
N LYS A 1149 12.18 -89.57 46.39
CA LYS A 1149 12.58 -91.00 46.49
C LYS A 1149 14.09 -91.24 46.52
N LYS A 1150 14.92 -90.21 46.27
CA LYS A 1150 16.39 -90.32 46.19
C LYS A 1150 17.14 -89.52 47.24
N THR A 1151 16.55 -88.45 47.77
CA THR A 1151 17.19 -87.58 48.78
C THR A 1151 16.20 -87.31 49.90
N GLY A 1152 16.60 -87.56 51.14
CA GLY A 1152 15.76 -87.32 52.32
C GLY A 1152 15.66 -85.84 52.67
N VAL A 1153 14.45 -85.30 52.58
CA VAL A 1153 13.94 -84.05 53.19
C VAL A 1153 14.76 -82.78 52.96
N ILE A 1154 14.23 -81.92 52.07
CA ILE A 1154 14.35 -80.46 52.17
C ILE A 1154 12.92 -79.95 52.43
N ASN A 1155 12.67 -79.27 53.54
CA ASN A 1155 11.32 -78.83 53.93
C ASN A 1155 10.67 -77.90 52.89
N GLU A 1156 11.47 -77.07 52.22
CA GLU A 1156 11.01 -76.10 51.21
C GLU A 1156 10.44 -76.79 49.96
N GLU A 1157 11.12 -77.82 49.44
CA GLU A 1157 10.62 -78.60 48.29
C GLU A 1157 9.28 -79.31 48.59
N GLU A 1158 9.03 -79.64 49.87
CA GLU A 1158 7.78 -80.28 50.31
C GLU A 1158 6.60 -79.30 50.34
N GLU A 1159 6.78 -78.07 50.82
CA GLU A 1159 5.72 -77.05 50.77
C GLU A 1159 5.40 -76.57 49.35
N VAL A 1160 6.44 -76.44 48.50
CA VAL A 1160 6.25 -76.17 47.06
C VAL A 1160 5.50 -77.33 46.39
N LEU A 1161 5.83 -78.59 46.71
CA LEU A 1161 5.11 -79.76 46.18
C LEU A 1161 3.64 -79.79 46.64
N LYS A 1162 3.33 -79.46 47.90
CA LYS A 1162 1.95 -79.36 48.41
C LYS A 1162 1.17 -78.28 47.68
N THR A 1163 1.76 -77.09 47.53
CA THR A 1163 1.14 -75.94 46.85
C THR A 1163 0.89 -76.24 45.38
N ASN A 1164 1.87 -76.76 44.65
CA ASN A 1164 1.72 -77.09 43.23
C ASN A 1164 0.65 -78.17 43.00
N ARG A 1165 0.54 -79.18 43.87
CA ARG A 1165 -0.56 -80.17 43.82
C ARG A 1165 -1.94 -79.53 44.03
N ARG A 1166 -2.06 -78.63 45.02
CA ARG A 1166 -3.31 -77.91 45.31
C ARG A 1166 -3.75 -77.07 44.11
N VAL A 1167 -2.87 -76.20 43.62
CA VAL A 1167 -3.14 -75.31 42.48
C VAL A 1167 -3.47 -76.12 41.21
N TYR A 1168 -2.72 -77.19 40.92
CA TYR A 1168 -3.02 -78.11 39.81
C TYR A 1168 -4.43 -78.71 39.89
N SER A 1169 -4.83 -79.18 41.08
CA SER A 1169 -6.16 -79.78 41.28
C SER A 1169 -7.30 -78.77 41.13
N LEU A 1170 -7.09 -77.51 41.50
CA LEU A 1170 -8.07 -76.44 41.34
C LEU A 1170 -8.17 -75.99 39.87
N LEU A 1171 -7.04 -75.84 39.19
CA LEU A 1171 -6.99 -75.49 37.76
C LEU A 1171 -7.74 -76.54 36.91
N LEU A 1172 -7.49 -77.83 37.14
CA LEU A 1172 -8.21 -78.90 36.43
C LEU A 1172 -9.73 -78.83 36.61
N ARG A 1173 -10.20 -78.61 37.85
CA ARG A 1173 -11.64 -78.46 38.14
C ARG A 1173 -12.25 -77.23 37.46
N ALA A 1174 -11.51 -76.12 37.42
CA ALA A 1174 -11.95 -74.90 36.74
C ALA A 1174 -12.06 -75.10 35.22
N THR A 1175 -11.03 -75.67 34.58
CA THR A 1175 -11.02 -75.94 33.12
C THR A 1175 -12.11 -76.91 32.66
N ALA A 1176 -12.62 -77.77 33.55
CA ALA A 1176 -13.73 -78.67 33.27
C ALA A 1176 -15.10 -77.97 33.28
N ASN A 1177 -15.22 -76.79 33.93
CA ASN A 1177 -16.49 -76.09 34.07
C ASN A 1177 -16.76 -75.13 32.90
N ARG A 1178 -17.58 -75.57 31.94
CA ARG A 1178 -17.92 -74.81 30.73
C ARG A 1178 -18.94 -73.67 30.94
N SER A 1179 -19.54 -73.50 32.12
CA SER A 1179 -20.57 -72.48 32.35
C SER A 1179 -20.07 -71.14 32.90
N THR A 1180 -18.78 -71.02 33.19
CA THR A 1180 -18.17 -69.80 33.77
C THR A 1180 -17.96 -68.70 32.73
N THR A 1181 -18.23 -67.46 33.12
CA THR A 1181 -18.00 -66.27 32.30
C THR A 1181 -16.50 -65.99 32.14
N LEU A 1182 -16.13 -65.20 31.13
CA LEU A 1182 -14.72 -64.82 30.91
C LEU A 1182 -14.12 -64.07 32.11
N LEU A 1183 -14.91 -63.20 32.75
CA LEU A 1183 -14.48 -62.44 33.92
C LEU A 1183 -14.20 -63.36 35.12
N GLU A 1184 -15.14 -64.27 35.45
CA GLU A 1184 -14.97 -65.25 36.53
C GLU A 1184 -13.75 -66.16 36.31
N ARG A 1185 -13.47 -66.55 35.05
CA ARG A 1185 -12.27 -67.33 34.72
C ARG A 1185 -10.99 -66.53 34.95
N VAL A 1186 -10.95 -65.27 34.55
CA VAL A 1186 -9.79 -64.39 34.80
C VAL A 1186 -9.58 -64.17 36.30
N GLU A 1187 -10.64 -63.97 37.08
CA GLU A 1187 -10.55 -63.87 38.55
C GLU A 1187 -10.07 -65.16 39.21
N LEU A 1188 -10.53 -66.33 38.74
CA LEU A 1188 -10.04 -67.62 39.21
C LEU A 1188 -8.54 -67.79 38.92
N ILE A 1189 -8.08 -67.42 37.72
CA ILE A 1189 -6.64 -67.47 37.39
C ILE A 1189 -5.83 -66.54 38.29
N LEU A 1190 -6.28 -65.32 38.57
CA LEU A 1190 -5.62 -64.40 39.50
C LEU A 1190 -5.48 -65.02 40.90
N ASN A 1191 -6.55 -65.62 41.43
CA ASN A 1191 -6.53 -66.33 42.73
C ASN A 1191 -5.60 -67.55 42.76
N LEU A 1192 -5.38 -68.23 41.63
CA LEU A 1192 -4.41 -69.32 41.52
C LEU A 1192 -2.96 -68.82 41.44
N LEU A 1193 -2.74 -67.70 40.74
CA LEU A 1193 -1.43 -67.04 40.69
C LEU A 1193 -1.01 -66.48 42.06
N ASP A 1194 -1.96 -65.96 42.85
CA ASP A 1194 -1.71 -65.52 44.23
C ASP A 1194 -1.23 -66.66 45.13
N GLN A 1195 -1.87 -67.83 45.05
CA GLN A 1195 -1.45 -69.01 45.82
C GLN A 1195 -0.04 -69.50 45.46
N LEU A 1196 0.36 -69.40 44.18
CA LEU A 1196 1.74 -69.69 43.76
C LEU A 1196 2.74 -68.64 44.24
N THR A 1197 2.34 -67.36 44.28
CA THR A 1197 3.19 -66.25 44.75
C THR A 1197 3.50 -66.38 46.24
N GLN A 1198 2.48 -66.68 47.06
CA GLN A 1198 2.62 -66.83 48.52
C GLN A 1198 3.57 -67.96 48.94
N SER A 1199 3.68 -69.03 48.13
CA SER A 1199 4.68 -70.08 48.37
C SER A 1199 6.13 -69.68 48.05
N GLY A 1200 6.35 -68.60 47.28
CA GLY A 1200 7.68 -68.08 46.96
C GLY A 1200 8.20 -67.05 47.96
N GLU A 1201 7.33 -66.21 48.53
CA GLU A 1201 7.77 -65.21 49.53
C GLU A 1201 8.24 -65.87 50.83
N ALA A 1202 7.65 -67.02 51.19
CA ALA A 1202 8.08 -67.85 52.31
C ALA A 1202 9.52 -68.39 52.18
N SER A 1203 10.10 -68.44 50.95
CA SER A 1203 11.50 -68.88 50.75
C SER A 1203 12.52 -67.75 50.72
N ASN A 1204 12.11 -66.47 50.64
CA ASN A 1204 13.05 -65.34 50.63
C ASN A 1204 13.24 -64.67 52.01
N ALA A 1205 12.38 -64.96 52.98
CA ALA A 1205 12.57 -64.50 54.37
C ALA A 1205 13.68 -65.24 55.14
N GLY A 1206 14.35 -66.22 54.51
CA GLY A 1206 15.36 -67.09 55.10
C GLY A 1206 16.83 -66.75 54.80
N THR A 1207 17.11 -65.64 54.13
CA THR A 1207 18.50 -65.15 53.92
C THR A 1207 18.63 -63.66 54.17
N HIS A 1208 18.98 -63.35 55.42
CA HIS A 1208 19.70 -62.15 55.81
C HIS A 1208 20.90 -62.56 56.66
#